data_AF-A0A937PR16-F1
#
_entry.id   AF-A0A937PR16-F1
#
_cell.length_a   1.000
_cell.length_b   1.000
_cell.length_c   1.000
_cell.angle_alpha   90.00
_cell.angle_beta   90.00
_cell.angle_gamma   90.00
#
_symmetry.space_group_name_H-M   'P 1'
#
loop_
_entity.id
_entity.type
_entity.pdbx_description
1 polymer ?
#
loop_
_entity_poly.entity_id
_entity_poly.type
_entity_poly.pdbx_seq_one_letter_code
_entity_poly.pdbx_strand_id
1 'polypeptide(L)'
;MRTMNRVVHPGGVAAVWVVALGWAVPMAVAAGTTAPAVLKTEAFKHYVERLNADDEELYANIPNAKAWEFLAANVPLLECPDKDIERTYYFRWWTYRKHVKKTPDGFVITEFLPTVPWSAKHNTISCPAGHHFYEGRWLRDRRYMDDYAVFWFRKGGSPRRYSFWAADAIHADFLVRQNRKLTVDLLDDLVKNYKGWEKSLLTPDGLFWQIDDRDGMEVSVGKSGKRATINSYMYGGAMAIAKIATMAGRADVKAEYEAKAARLKHLVQTKLWDDKAKFFKTLKRSDYERGTPMHSGDGSVLRMHWWSRERLGKPQWIQYDLKAAASIDSVEVYWHDDGSGIRLPKSWRVTVRDGGQWKPLANTTPYEIAPDRMNKVKFAPVKAGSLRLEVQSQAGKVGGLYEWRVLSKGRNVAAGAKATASFPTKRGRLGDPLKGLNDGEGKSNAAALVDVREQHGFTPWYFNLPDAGRGYEVAWKQLMDPKGFYAPFGPTTAEQRHPGFKVVYQGHGCQWNGPSWPLATAVTLTGMANVLNNYTQDAVTRADYLKTLKVYTNSHRRKRTDGKVVSWIDENIDPFTGVWIARTMLLAADARRRAEGKTSNHIKERGKDYNHSSYCDLVITGLVGLRPRADDTVEVNPLVPAGEWDYFCLDHVAYHGRILTIVWDKTGKKYHRGAGLYVLVDGKEIARSKTLTRITGRLDSRATPRRGRVGGP
;
A
#
# COMPACT_ATOMS: atom_id res chain seq x y z
N MET A 1 -3.24 65.64 44.18
CA MET A 1 -3.31 67.08 44.54
C MET A 1 -2.03 67.76 44.06
N ARG A 2 -2.17 68.95 43.46
CA ARG A 2 -1.15 69.84 42.87
C ARG A 2 -0.56 69.39 41.52
N THR A 3 -0.53 70.20 40.46
CA THR A 3 -1.32 71.37 40.02
C THR A 3 -1.02 71.53 38.52
N MET A 4 -1.98 72.08 37.77
CA MET A 4 -1.91 72.41 36.35
C MET A 4 -0.90 73.53 36.03
N ASN A 5 -0.39 73.59 34.79
CA ASN A 5 -0.77 74.67 33.86
C ASN A 5 -0.35 74.46 32.40
N ARG A 6 -1.25 74.96 31.53
CA ARG A 6 -1.34 74.92 30.06
C ARG A 6 -0.33 75.85 29.37
N VAL A 7 -0.15 75.68 28.05
CA VAL A 7 -0.47 76.65 26.96
C VAL A 7 0.14 76.15 25.63
N VAL A 8 -0.69 75.62 24.71
CA VAL A 8 -1.15 76.20 23.40
C VAL A 8 -0.41 75.64 22.17
N HIS A 9 -1.23 75.12 21.25
CA HIS A 9 -0.95 74.59 19.89
C HIS A 9 -0.69 75.73 18.88
N PRO A 10 -0.03 75.51 17.71
CA PRO A 10 -0.71 74.80 16.62
C PRO A 10 0.16 74.00 15.61
N GLY A 11 -0.50 73.03 14.98
CA GLY A 11 -0.43 72.82 13.53
C GLY A 11 0.76 72.03 12.97
N GLY A 12 0.55 70.73 12.73
CA GLY A 12 1.45 69.93 11.90
C GLY A 12 0.88 68.55 11.65
N VAL A 13 0.08 68.40 10.59
CA VAL A 13 -0.37 67.09 10.09
C VAL A 13 0.83 66.41 9.43
N ALA A 14 1.38 65.38 10.07
CA ALA A 14 2.38 64.50 9.47
C ALA A 14 1.74 63.12 9.23
N ALA A 15 1.60 62.76 7.96
CA ALA A 15 1.19 61.45 7.50
C ALA A 15 2.22 60.40 7.95
N VAL A 16 1.79 59.45 8.79
CA VAL A 16 2.61 58.29 9.17
C VAL A 16 2.47 57.23 8.07
N TRP A 17 3.53 57.09 7.27
CA TRP A 17 3.72 55.92 6.42
C TRP A 17 4.03 54.70 7.29
N VAL A 18 3.06 53.79 7.41
CA VAL A 18 3.31 52.46 7.97
C VAL A 18 4.04 51.63 6.92
N VAL A 19 5.36 51.47 7.10
CA VAL A 19 6.17 50.51 6.34
C VAL A 19 5.79 49.11 6.80
N ALA A 20 4.99 48.42 6.00
CA ALA A 20 4.76 46.99 6.15
C ALA A 20 6.03 46.23 5.73
N LEU A 21 6.79 45.74 6.71
CA LEU A 21 7.87 44.77 6.50
C LEU A 21 7.27 43.42 6.07
N GLY A 22 7.02 43.31 4.76
CA GLY A 22 6.69 42.04 4.12
C GLY A 22 7.88 41.10 4.18
N TRP A 23 7.74 39.98 4.89
CA TRP A 23 8.65 38.86 4.81
C TRP A 23 8.50 38.20 3.43
N ALA A 24 9.25 38.70 2.45
CA ALA A 24 9.43 38.04 1.18
C ALA A 24 10.26 36.77 1.42
N VAL A 25 9.58 35.62 1.45
CA VAL A 25 10.24 34.33 1.31
C VAL A 25 10.91 34.32 -0.05
N PRO A 26 12.23 34.07 -0.16
CA PRO A 26 12.89 34.04 -1.45
C PRO A 26 12.30 32.90 -2.27
N MET A 27 11.70 33.24 -3.42
CA MET A 27 11.36 32.28 -4.45
C MET A 27 12.65 31.52 -4.81
N ALA A 28 12.68 30.24 -4.47
CA ALA A 28 13.70 29.34 -4.97
C ALA A 28 13.67 29.40 -6.51
N VAL A 29 14.83 29.68 -7.10
CA VAL A 29 15.07 29.75 -8.53
C VAL A 29 14.51 28.50 -9.20
N ALA A 30 13.41 28.67 -9.96
CA ALA A 30 12.85 27.60 -10.77
C ALA A 30 13.87 27.21 -11.85
N ALA A 31 14.19 25.92 -11.95
CA ALA A 31 14.84 25.38 -13.14
C ALA A 31 14.01 25.81 -14.36
N GLY A 32 14.66 26.41 -15.36
CA GLY A 32 14.02 27.13 -16.47
C GLY A 32 12.83 26.38 -17.05
N THR A 33 11.65 26.99 -16.97
CA THR A 33 10.42 26.44 -17.56
C THR A 33 10.45 26.65 -19.06
N THR A 34 11.05 25.72 -19.80
CA THR A 34 10.87 25.66 -21.25
C THR A 34 9.39 25.44 -21.54
N ALA A 35 8.80 26.25 -22.41
CA ALA A 35 7.42 26.06 -22.86
C ALA A 35 7.22 24.65 -23.46
N PRO A 36 6.00 24.09 -23.46
CA PRO A 36 5.73 22.84 -24.16
C PRO A 36 6.17 22.89 -25.63
N ALA A 37 6.65 21.78 -26.17
CA ALA A 37 7.25 21.78 -27.51
C ALA A 37 6.24 21.67 -28.66
N VAL A 38 5.02 21.19 -28.37
CA VAL A 38 3.99 20.88 -29.37
C VAL A 38 2.62 21.41 -28.93
N LEU A 39 2.19 21.10 -27.72
CA LEU A 39 0.84 21.40 -27.22
C LEU A 39 0.79 22.78 -26.55
N LYS A 40 -0.29 23.53 -26.76
CA LYS A 40 -0.49 24.81 -26.07
C LYS A 40 -1.21 24.57 -24.75
N THR A 41 -0.60 24.92 -23.62
CA THR A 41 -1.18 24.72 -22.28
C THR A 41 -2.62 25.23 -22.18
N GLU A 42 -2.88 26.49 -22.57
CA GLU A 42 -4.22 27.10 -22.47
C GLU A 42 -5.30 26.38 -23.29
N ALA A 43 -4.95 25.57 -24.29
CA ALA A 43 -5.92 24.79 -25.07
C ALA A 43 -6.69 23.78 -24.20
N PHE A 44 -6.16 23.38 -23.04
CA PHE A 44 -6.76 22.38 -22.16
C PHE A 44 -7.51 22.97 -20.96
N LYS A 45 -7.51 24.31 -20.82
CA LYS A 45 -8.21 24.99 -19.71
C LYS A 45 -9.70 24.66 -19.65
N HIS A 46 -10.32 24.49 -20.82
CA HIS A 46 -11.74 24.16 -20.94
C HIS A 46 -12.15 22.88 -20.19
N TYR A 47 -11.24 21.91 -20.02
CA TYR A 47 -11.52 20.73 -19.19
C TYR A 47 -11.75 21.11 -17.74
N VAL A 48 -10.86 21.94 -17.17
CA VAL A 48 -10.97 22.39 -15.78
C VAL A 48 -12.19 23.28 -15.58
N GLU A 49 -12.49 24.17 -16.51
CA GLU A 49 -13.69 25.02 -16.44
C GLU A 49 -14.97 24.19 -16.41
N ARG A 50 -15.07 23.16 -17.26
CA ARG A 50 -16.21 22.25 -17.26
C ARG A 50 -16.29 21.40 -15.98
N LEU A 51 -15.17 20.86 -15.52
CA LEU A 51 -15.13 20.08 -14.29
C LEU A 51 -15.55 20.92 -13.08
N ASN A 52 -15.07 22.16 -12.98
CA ASN A 52 -15.47 23.10 -11.95
C ASN A 52 -16.96 23.44 -12.01
N ALA A 53 -17.53 23.63 -13.22
CA ALA A 53 -18.95 23.91 -13.39
C ALA A 53 -19.85 22.71 -13.05
N ASP A 54 -19.35 21.49 -13.23
CA ASP A 54 -20.08 20.25 -12.94
C ASP A 54 -19.97 19.81 -11.47
N ASP A 55 -19.01 20.37 -10.73
CA ASP A 55 -18.66 19.99 -9.37
C ASP A 55 -19.49 20.75 -8.30
N GLU A 56 -20.02 20.00 -7.33
CA GLU A 56 -20.42 20.55 -6.03
C GLU A 56 -19.21 20.38 -5.10
N GLU A 57 -18.37 21.41 -4.97
CA GLU A 57 -17.13 21.31 -4.18
C GLU A 57 -17.42 21.23 -2.68
N LEU A 58 -17.56 20.00 -2.17
CA LEU A 58 -17.78 19.73 -0.75
C LEU A 58 -16.50 19.87 0.08
N TYR A 59 -15.38 19.40 -0.47
CA TYR A 59 -14.10 19.29 0.21
C TYR A 59 -12.96 19.56 -0.76
N ALA A 60 -11.91 20.24 -0.30
CA ALA A 60 -10.68 20.46 -1.05
C ALA A 60 -9.56 20.99 -0.16
N ASN A 61 -8.31 20.56 -0.40
CA ASN A 61 -7.13 21.22 0.20
C ASN A 61 -6.62 22.38 -0.69
N ILE A 62 -6.69 22.21 -2.02
CA ILE A 62 -6.55 23.29 -3.00
C ILE A 62 -7.94 23.43 -3.65
N PRO A 63 -8.61 24.61 -3.63
CA PRO A 63 -10.05 24.78 -3.99
C PRO A 63 -10.29 25.13 -5.46
N ASN A 64 -11.34 24.64 -6.13
CA ASN A 64 -11.57 24.66 -7.59
C ASN A 64 -11.17 25.94 -8.34
N ALA A 65 -11.35 27.12 -7.72
CA ALA A 65 -10.87 28.41 -8.24
C ALA A 65 -9.37 28.44 -8.60
N LYS A 66 -8.55 27.57 -7.99
CA LYS A 66 -7.10 27.41 -8.19
C LYS A 66 -6.72 26.17 -9.01
N ALA A 67 -7.70 25.43 -9.55
CA ALA A 67 -7.43 24.17 -10.24
C ALA A 67 -6.61 24.38 -11.51
N TRP A 68 -6.96 25.36 -12.36
CA TRP A 68 -6.23 25.61 -13.61
C TRP A 68 -4.80 26.07 -13.34
N GLU A 69 -4.62 27.01 -12.41
CA GLU A 69 -3.29 27.49 -11.99
C GLU A 69 -2.39 26.32 -11.55
N PHE A 70 -2.91 25.41 -10.73
CA PHE A 70 -2.17 24.22 -10.32
C PHE A 70 -1.82 23.30 -11.49
N LEU A 71 -2.81 22.96 -12.33
CA LEU A 71 -2.62 22.01 -13.42
C LEU A 71 -1.63 22.56 -14.45
N ALA A 72 -1.83 23.79 -14.92
CA ALA A 72 -0.94 24.46 -15.87
C ALA A 72 0.52 24.46 -15.40
N ALA A 73 0.75 24.70 -14.09
CA ALA A 73 2.07 24.71 -13.50
C ALA A 73 2.69 23.30 -13.36
N ASN A 74 1.90 22.25 -13.12
CA ASN A 74 2.44 20.98 -12.64
C ASN A 74 2.27 19.76 -13.55
N VAL A 75 1.24 19.67 -14.39
CA VAL A 75 0.87 18.38 -15.00
C VAL A 75 1.35 18.28 -16.45
N PRO A 76 1.82 17.10 -16.91
CA PRO A 76 2.06 16.88 -18.33
C PRO A 76 0.76 17.01 -19.14
N LEU A 77 0.87 17.46 -20.39
CA LEU A 77 -0.28 17.67 -21.28
C LEU A 77 -0.50 16.43 -22.16
N LEU A 78 -1.76 16.07 -22.39
CA LEU A 78 -2.13 14.95 -23.25
C LEU A 78 -3.16 15.39 -24.29
N GLU A 79 -2.91 15.08 -25.55
CA GLU A 79 -3.91 15.11 -26.60
C GLU A 79 -4.01 13.75 -27.29
N CYS A 80 -5.24 13.26 -27.49
CA CYS A 80 -5.50 12.02 -28.22
C CYS A 80 -6.89 12.05 -28.91
N PRO A 81 -7.18 11.11 -29.83
CA PRO A 81 -8.48 11.03 -30.48
C PRO A 81 -9.60 10.49 -29.57
N ASP A 82 -9.27 9.71 -28.53
CA ASP A 82 -10.26 9.23 -27.56
C ASP A 82 -10.55 10.31 -26.50
N LYS A 83 -11.63 11.06 -26.70
CA LYS A 83 -12.00 12.19 -25.84
C LYS A 83 -12.48 11.80 -24.45
N ASP A 84 -12.82 10.54 -24.20
CA ASP A 84 -13.10 10.09 -22.84
C ASP A 84 -11.80 9.82 -22.08
N ILE A 85 -10.77 9.24 -22.73
CA ILE A 85 -9.43 9.13 -22.13
C ILE A 85 -8.84 10.52 -21.87
N GLU A 86 -8.91 11.43 -22.84
CA GLU A 86 -8.39 12.80 -22.68
C GLU A 86 -9.11 13.53 -21.52
N ARG A 87 -10.44 13.48 -21.46
CA ARG A 87 -11.22 14.07 -20.35
C ARG A 87 -10.86 13.45 -19.01
N THR A 88 -10.76 12.11 -18.92
CA THR A 88 -10.44 11.43 -17.65
C THR A 88 -9.01 11.73 -17.21
N TYR A 89 -8.05 11.89 -18.14
CA TYR A 89 -6.69 12.32 -17.82
C TYR A 89 -6.67 13.68 -17.09
N TYR A 90 -7.38 14.69 -17.62
CA TYR A 90 -7.47 16.00 -16.96
C TYR A 90 -8.32 15.97 -15.69
N PHE A 91 -9.39 15.18 -15.66
CA PHE A 91 -10.18 14.94 -14.45
C PHE A 91 -9.35 14.36 -13.32
N ARG A 92 -8.51 13.36 -13.60
CA ARG A 92 -7.69 12.68 -12.59
C ARG A 92 -6.61 13.58 -12.01
N TRP A 93 -6.02 14.46 -12.82
CA TRP A 93 -5.14 15.51 -12.30
C TRP A 93 -5.89 16.55 -11.47
N TRP A 94 -7.07 16.99 -11.92
CA TRP A 94 -7.94 17.90 -11.19
C TRP A 94 -8.33 17.34 -9.82
N THR A 95 -8.66 16.03 -9.76
CA THR A 95 -8.95 15.30 -8.53
C THR A 95 -7.71 15.19 -7.64
N TYR A 96 -6.58 14.66 -8.15
CA TYR A 96 -5.35 14.47 -7.36
C TYR A 96 -4.93 15.74 -6.64
N ARG A 97 -5.03 16.88 -7.32
CA ARG A 97 -4.74 18.20 -6.78
C ARG A 97 -5.56 18.56 -5.53
N LYS A 98 -6.81 18.09 -5.39
CA LYS A 98 -7.62 18.33 -4.18
C LYS A 98 -6.99 17.66 -2.95
N HIS A 99 -6.19 16.60 -3.14
CA HIS A 99 -5.53 15.83 -2.09
C HIS A 99 -4.14 16.34 -1.71
N VAL A 100 -3.58 17.30 -2.45
CA VAL A 100 -2.32 17.93 -2.11
C VAL A 100 -2.55 18.86 -0.92
N LYS A 101 -2.07 18.46 0.25
CA LYS A 101 -2.28 19.17 1.52
C LYS A 101 -0.98 19.71 2.07
N LYS A 102 -0.89 21.02 2.25
CA LYS A 102 0.22 21.65 2.99
C LYS A 102 0.01 21.45 4.49
N THR A 103 1.04 21.02 5.20
CA THR A 103 1.01 20.79 6.65
C THR A 103 2.26 21.39 7.32
N PRO A 104 2.31 21.48 8.66
CA PRO A 104 3.53 21.84 9.37
C PRO A 104 4.71 20.87 9.14
N ASP A 105 4.44 19.65 8.68
CA ASP A 105 5.46 18.63 8.38
C ASP A 105 5.81 18.52 6.88
N GLY A 106 5.44 19.54 6.09
CA GLY A 106 5.57 19.54 4.63
C GLY A 106 4.28 19.16 3.90
N PHE A 107 4.38 18.93 2.60
CA PHE A 107 3.25 18.43 1.81
C PHE A 107 2.95 16.95 2.06
N VAL A 108 1.66 16.62 2.15
CA VAL A 108 1.16 15.24 2.16
C VAL A 108 0.06 15.06 1.13
N ILE A 109 -0.17 13.80 0.73
CA ILE A 109 -1.28 13.41 -0.14
C ILE A 109 -2.31 12.63 0.70
N THR A 110 -3.56 13.08 0.69
CA THR A 110 -4.65 12.38 1.39
C THR A 110 -5.34 11.36 0.49
N GLU A 111 -6.01 10.38 1.10
CA GLU A 111 -6.85 9.39 0.41
C GLU A 111 -8.31 9.87 0.34
N PHE A 112 -8.89 10.15 1.52
CA PHE A 112 -10.17 10.84 1.65
C PHE A 112 -9.92 12.35 1.79
N LEU A 113 -10.79 13.16 1.19
CA LEU A 113 -10.82 14.60 1.43
C LEU A 113 -11.40 14.93 2.82
N PRO A 114 -12.58 14.42 3.21
CA PRO A 114 -13.06 14.63 4.56
C PRO A 114 -12.20 13.85 5.57
N THR A 115 -12.14 14.35 6.81
CA THR A 115 -11.46 13.66 7.89
C THR A 115 -12.19 12.38 8.25
N VAL A 116 -11.49 11.25 8.21
CA VAL A 116 -12.03 9.94 8.61
C VAL A 116 -11.36 9.43 9.90
N PRO A 117 -12.11 8.77 10.80
CA PRO A 117 -11.62 8.44 12.14
C PRO A 117 -10.50 7.37 12.16
N TRP A 118 -10.33 6.61 11.08
CA TRP A 118 -9.24 5.63 10.94
C TRP A 118 -7.98 6.19 10.26
N SER A 119 -7.99 7.47 9.84
CA SER A 119 -6.80 8.11 9.30
C SER A 119 -5.70 8.27 10.36
N ALA A 120 -4.48 8.49 9.91
CA ALA A 120 -3.35 8.84 10.76
C ALA A 120 -3.14 10.38 10.76
N LYS A 121 -1.98 10.81 11.21
CA LYS A 121 -1.58 12.22 11.25
C LYS A 121 -1.88 12.92 9.91
N HIS A 122 -2.42 14.13 9.99
CA HIS A 122 -2.80 14.97 8.84
C HIS A 122 -3.89 14.41 7.92
N ASN A 123 -4.68 13.43 8.36
CA ASN A 123 -5.66 12.68 7.55
C ASN A 123 -5.00 11.81 6.46
N THR A 124 -3.79 11.31 6.72
CA THR A 124 -3.07 10.42 5.80
C THR A 124 -3.41 8.96 6.06
N ILE A 125 -3.44 8.16 5.00
CA ILE A 125 -3.68 6.71 5.04
C ILE A 125 -2.66 6.05 4.11
N SER A 126 -1.98 5.01 4.60
CA SER A 126 -0.88 4.37 3.86
C SER A 126 -1.34 3.42 2.76
N CYS A 127 -2.62 3.02 2.75
CA CYS A 127 -3.16 2.03 1.81
C CYS A 127 -2.86 2.39 0.34
N PRO A 128 -3.23 3.58 -0.17
CA PRO A 128 -2.95 3.98 -1.54
C PRO A 128 -1.64 4.77 -1.70
N ALA A 129 -0.82 4.89 -0.65
CA ALA A 129 0.35 5.78 -0.72
C ALA A 129 1.29 5.41 -1.87
N GLY A 130 1.42 4.11 -2.20
CA GLY A 130 2.15 3.66 -3.39
C GLY A 130 1.56 4.21 -4.69
N HIS A 131 0.23 4.17 -4.85
CA HIS A 131 -0.45 4.80 -5.99
C HIS A 131 -0.26 6.33 -6.00
N HIS A 132 -0.26 6.97 -4.85
CA HIS A 132 -0.05 8.41 -4.75
C HIS A 132 1.31 8.84 -5.29
N PHE A 133 2.37 8.06 -5.00
CA PHE A 133 3.70 8.29 -5.58
C PHE A 133 3.74 7.99 -7.08
N TYR A 134 3.18 6.86 -7.52
CA TYR A 134 3.17 6.50 -8.95
C TYR A 134 2.41 7.51 -9.82
N GLU A 135 1.29 8.06 -9.33
CA GLU A 135 0.60 9.16 -9.98
C GLU A 135 1.38 10.47 -9.80
N GLY A 136 1.72 10.81 -8.56
CA GLY A 136 2.31 12.10 -8.18
C GLY A 136 3.69 12.35 -8.76
N ARG A 137 4.47 11.32 -9.12
CA ARG A 137 5.84 11.44 -9.66
C ARG A 137 5.95 12.28 -10.93
N TRP A 138 4.82 12.51 -11.61
CA TRP A 138 4.74 13.31 -12.83
C TRP A 138 4.48 14.81 -12.59
N LEU A 139 4.19 15.22 -11.34
CA LEU A 139 4.09 16.63 -10.99
C LEU A 139 5.47 17.30 -11.06
N ARG A 140 5.53 18.47 -11.69
CA ARG A 140 6.77 19.26 -11.86
C ARG A 140 7.32 19.80 -10.54
N ASP A 141 6.47 20.32 -9.66
CA ASP A 141 6.92 20.74 -8.33
C ASP A 141 7.25 19.51 -7.47
N ARG A 142 8.55 19.26 -7.38
CA ARG A 142 9.13 18.13 -6.66
C ARG A 142 8.85 18.15 -5.15
N ARG A 143 8.57 19.31 -4.55
CA ARG A 143 8.30 19.42 -3.11
C ARG A 143 7.14 18.52 -2.66
N TYR A 144 6.15 18.30 -3.53
CA TYR A 144 4.99 17.49 -3.17
C TYR A 144 5.36 16.04 -2.82
N MET A 145 6.22 15.40 -3.62
CA MET A 145 6.64 14.02 -3.35
C MET A 145 7.87 13.94 -2.43
N ASP A 146 8.77 14.92 -2.50
CA ASP A 146 9.94 14.98 -1.63
C ASP A 146 9.52 15.08 -0.15
N ASP A 147 8.63 16.02 0.18
CA ASP A 147 8.10 16.18 1.55
C ASP A 147 7.31 14.94 1.98
N TYR A 148 6.50 14.37 1.08
CA TYR A 148 5.67 13.22 1.37
C TYR A 148 6.49 11.96 1.65
N ALA A 149 7.60 11.76 0.93
CA ALA A 149 8.55 10.67 1.19
C ALA A 149 9.17 10.80 2.59
N VAL A 150 9.59 12.00 2.99
CA VAL A 150 10.13 12.28 4.33
C VAL A 150 9.06 12.08 5.41
N PHE A 151 7.83 12.52 5.14
CA PHE A 151 6.73 12.48 6.10
C PHE A 151 6.48 11.08 6.65
N TRP A 152 6.46 10.06 5.78
CA TRP A 152 6.16 8.69 6.15
C TRP A 152 7.10 8.13 7.22
N PHE A 153 8.39 8.46 7.14
CA PHE A 153 9.42 7.83 7.97
C PHE A 153 9.89 8.70 9.12
N ARG A 154 9.87 10.02 8.96
CA ARG A 154 10.48 10.96 9.91
C ARG A 154 9.50 11.92 10.57
N LYS A 155 8.23 11.96 10.13
CA LYS A 155 7.22 12.90 10.63
C LYS A 155 5.94 12.24 11.16
N GLY A 156 5.96 10.92 11.36
CA GLY A 156 4.88 10.18 12.02
C GLY A 156 3.79 9.64 11.08
N GLY A 157 4.09 9.39 9.80
CA GLY A 157 3.10 8.91 8.84
C GLY A 157 2.51 7.53 9.11
N SER A 158 3.14 6.68 9.93
CA SER A 158 2.65 5.31 10.22
C SER A 158 2.56 4.41 8.96
N PRO A 159 3.68 4.16 8.27
CA PRO A 159 3.72 3.50 6.96
C PRO A 159 3.33 2.02 6.97
N ARG A 160 3.06 1.43 8.15
CA ARG A 160 2.70 0.01 8.33
C ARG A 160 1.26 -0.23 8.78
N ARG A 161 0.39 0.79 8.72
CA ARG A 161 -1.05 0.62 9.02
C ARG A 161 -1.79 -0.20 7.97
N TYR A 162 -1.36 -0.09 6.71
CA TYR A 162 -1.79 -0.89 5.59
C TYR A 162 -0.56 -1.33 4.80
N SER A 163 -0.69 -2.40 4.02
CA SER A 163 0.33 -2.84 3.09
C SER A 163 0.71 -1.72 2.13
N PHE A 164 1.99 -1.34 2.11
CA PHE A 164 2.49 -0.19 1.35
C PHE A 164 3.90 -0.49 0.81
N TRP A 165 4.07 -0.53 -0.52
CA TRP A 165 5.34 -0.79 -1.21
C TRP A 165 6.27 0.43 -1.27
N ALA A 166 6.48 1.08 -0.12
CA ALA A 166 7.10 2.41 -0.04
C ALA A 166 8.48 2.54 -0.71
N ALA A 167 9.37 1.55 -0.54
CA ALA A 167 10.69 1.59 -1.14
C ALA A 167 10.63 1.54 -2.67
N ASP A 168 9.76 0.70 -3.23
CA ASP A 168 9.53 0.63 -4.68
C ASP A 168 8.94 1.94 -5.20
N ALA A 169 7.94 2.49 -4.51
CA ALA A 169 7.32 3.77 -4.89
C ALA A 169 8.32 4.94 -4.90
N ILE A 170 9.18 5.05 -3.87
CA ILE A 170 10.21 6.09 -3.78
C ILE A 170 11.32 5.88 -4.81
N HIS A 171 11.69 4.64 -5.10
CA HIS A 171 12.62 4.35 -6.18
C HIS A 171 12.00 4.68 -7.55
N ALA A 172 10.72 4.37 -7.77
CA ALA A 172 9.98 4.68 -8.99
C ALA A 172 9.82 6.20 -9.21
N ASP A 173 9.78 6.98 -8.13
CA ASP A 173 9.86 8.43 -8.13
C ASP A 173 11.24 8.94 -8.58
N PHE A 174 12.31 8.34 -8.02
CA PHE A 174 13.69 8.61 -8.42
C PHE A 174 13.93 8.36 -9.91
N LEU A 175 13.36 7.29 -10.49
CA LEU A 175 13.46 7.00 -11.93
C LEU A 175 12.90 8.10 -12.83
N VAL A 176 12.07 9.01 -12.30
CA VAL A 176 11.52 10.16 -13.04
C VAL A 176 12.25 11.44 -12.67
N ARG A 177 12.49 11.69 -11.38
CA ARG A 177 12.97 13.00 -10.89
C ARG A 177 14.45 13.11 -10.58
N GLN A 178 15.14 11.98 -10.47
CA GLN A 178 16.57 11.91 -10.18
C GLN A 178 16.97 12.63 -8.87
N ASN A 179 16.12 12.64 -7.84
CA ASN A 179 16.47 13.15 -6.50
C ASN A 179 17.32 12.15 -5.72
N ARG A 180 18.51 11.81 -6.26
CA ARG A 180 19.43 10.82 -5.69
C ARG A 180 19.76 11.10 -4.23
N LYS A 181 19.94 12.38 -3.87
CA LYS A 181 20.31 12.78 -2.51
C LYS A 181 19.26 12.32 -1.50
N LEU A 182 17.99 12.65 -1.73
CA LEU A 182 16.90 12.25 -0.84
C LEU A 182 16.70 10.73 -0.83
N THR A 183 16.72 10.08 -2.00
CA THR A 183 16.49 8.64 -2.10
C THR A 183 17.54 7.83 -1.34
N VAL A 184 18.82 8.21 -1.45
CA VAL A 184 19.91 7.56 -0.69
C VAL A 184 19.80 7.89 0.79
N ASP A 185 19.48 9.13 1.15
CA ASP A 185 19.32 9.56 2.55
C ASP A 185 18.20 8.80 3.28
N LEU A 186 17.15 8.36 2.56
CA LEU A 186 16.06 7.55 3.12
C LEU A 186 16.39 6.04 3.20
N LEU A 187 17.54 5.56 2.72
CA LEU A 187 17.84 4.12 2.64
C LEU A 187 17.70 3.42 4.00
N ASP A 188 18.28 3.97 5.06
CA ASP A 188 18.22 3.36 6.39
C ASP A 188 16.79 3.34 6.96
N ASP A 189 15.98 4.35 6.65
CA ASP A 189 14.56 4.40 7.02
C ASP A 189 13.75 3.30 6.30
N LEU A 190 14.04 3.08 5.01
CA LEU A 190 13.41 2.03 4.20
C LEU A 190 13.81 0.63 4.68
N VAL A 191 15.09 0.42 4.98
CA VAL A 191 15.61 -0.82 5.57
C VAL A 191 14.93 -1.10 6.92
N LYS A 192 14.85 -0.09 7.80
CA LYS A 192 14.15 -0.18 9.09
C LYS A 192 12.67 -0.50 8.92
N ASN A 193 12.01 0.11 7.95
CA ASN A 193 10.61 -0.16 7.66
C ASN A 193 10.39 -1.61 7.20
N TYR A 194 11.24 -2.11 6.30
CA TYR A 194 11.19 -3.48 5.81
C TYR A 194 11.38 -4.49 6.94
N LYS A 195 12.41 -4.29 7.79
CA LYS A 195 12.65 -5.13 8.98
C LYS A 195 11.47 -5.08 9.96
N GLY A 196 10.78 -3.94 10.04
CA GLY A 196 9.53 -3.81 10.78
C GLY A 196 8.42 -4.73 10.26
N TRP A 197 8.24 -4.82 8.94
CA TRP A 197 7.31 -5.78 8.33
C TRP A 197 7.74 -7.22 8.56
N GLU A 198 9.04 -7.53 8.44
CA GLU A 198 9.56 -8.87 8.74
C GLU A 198 9.21 -9.30 10.17
N LYS A 199 9.47 -8.41 11.15
CA LYS A 199 9.16 -8.68 12.55
C LYS A 199 7.66 -8.96 12.79
N SER A 200 6.78 -8.29 12.06
CA SER A 200 5.33 -8.37 12.33
C SER A 200 4.61 -9.45 11.53
N LEU A 201 5.02 -9.71 10.28
CA LEU A 201 4.20 -10.45 9.32
C LEU A 201 4.94 -11.58 8.60
N LEU A 202 6.26 -11.72 8.75
CA LEU A 202 6.99 -12.84 8.16
C LEU A 202 6.65 -14.14 8.90
N THR A 203 6.22 -15.15 8.17
CA THR A 203 5.92 -16.47 8.72
C THR A 203 7.16 -17.38 8.64
N PRO A 204 7.21 -18.49 9.42
CA PRO A 204 8.38 -19.38 9.43
C PRO A 204 8.78 -19.96 8.07
N ASP A 205 7.83 -20.14 7.15
CA ASP A 205 8.13 -20.64 5.79
C ASP A 205 8.73 -19.57 4.86
N GLY A 206 8.77 -18.31 5.30
CA GLY A 206 9.36 -17.18 4.58
C GLY A 206 8.40 -16.34 3.77
N LEU A 207 7.11 -16.69 3.70
CA LEU A 207 6.08 -15.81 3.14
C LEU A 207 5.60 -14.82 4.19
N PHE A 208 5.16 -13.66 3.72
CA PHE A 208 4.42 -12.70 4.52
C PHE A 208 2.93 -13.07 4.53
N TRP A 209 2.29 -12.93 5.69
CA TRP A 209 0.84 -13.00 5.80
C TRP A 209 0.26 -11.62 6.04
N GLN A 210 -1.02 -11.44 5.70
CA GLN A 210 -1.72 -10.19 5.94
C GLN A 210 -3.22 -10.41 6.17
N ILE A 211 -3.82 -9.51 6.93
CA ILE A 211 -5.27 -9.39 7.04
C ILE A 211 -5.79 -8.70 5.77
N ASP A 212 -6.79 -9.24 5.09
CA ASP A 212 -7.27 -8.68 3.82
C ASP A 212 -7.68 -7.20 3.94
N ASP A 213 -8.35 -6.82 5.02
CA ASP A 213 -8.63 -5.44 5.40
C ASP A 213 -7.37 -4.56 5.52
N ARG A 214 -6.23 -5.11 5.96
CA ARG A 214 -4.94 -4.38 6.03
C ARG A 214 -4.21 -4.31 4.68
N ASP A 215 -4.68 -5.02 3.66
CA ASP A 215 -4.37 -4.70 2.25
C ASP A 215 -5.31 -3.63 1.68
N GLY A 216 -6.28 -3.14 2.47
CA GLY A 216 -7.38 -2.30 1.99
C GLY A 216 -8.42 -3.09 1.20
N MET A 217 -8.51 -4.41 1.43
CA MET A 217 -9.29 -5.36 0.62
C MET A 217 -10.27 -6.22 1.44
N GLU A 218 -10.99 -5.59 2.37
CA GLU A 218 -11.89 -6.28 3.29
C GLU A 218 -13.06 -7.02 2.59
N VAL A 219 -13.55 -8.10 3.21
CA VAL A 219 -14.61 -8.96 2.64
C VAL A 219 -14.14 -9.65 1.35
N SER A 220 -12.83 -9.86 1.17
CA SER A 220 -12.33 -10.66 0.06
C SER A 220 -12.77 -12.12 0.17
N VAL A 221 -12.93 -12.82 -0.95
CA VAL A 221 -13.28 -14.24 -0.94
C VAL A 221 -12.11 -15.07 -0.39
N GLY A 222 -10.89 -14.68 -0.76
CA GLY A 222 -9.64 -15.29 -0.32
C GLY A 222 -9.32 -15.06 1.16
N LYS A 223 -9.91 -14.02 1.77
CA LYS A 223 -9.70 -13.60 3.17
C LYS A 223 -8.22 -13.33 3.48
N SER A 224 -7.93 -13.20 4.78
CA SER A 224 -6.59 -13.09 5.34
C SER A 224 -5.74 -14.34 5.10
N GLY A 225 -4.47 -14.15 4.80
CA GLY A 225 -3.54 -15.25 4.53
C GLY A 225 -2.22 -14.76 3.95
N LYS A 226 -1.45 -15.67 3.37
CA LYS A 226 -0.25 -15.36 2.58
C LYS A 226 -0.73 -14.99 1.17
N ARG A 227 -0.97 -13.69 0.97
CA ARG A 227 -1.61 -13.14 -0.22
C ARG A 227 -0.57 -12.73 -1.26
N ALA A 228 -0.97 -12.75 -2.54
CA ALA A 228 -0.11 -12.30 -3.63
C ALA A 228 0.24 -10.81 -3.52
N THR A 229 -0.60 -10.02 -2.85
CA THR A 229 -0.38 -8.60 -2.49
C THR A 229 0.92 -8.39 -1.72
N ILE A 230 0.91 -8.62 -0.40
CA ILE A 230 2.01 -8.28 0.52
C ILE A 230 3.32 -8.94 0.12
N ASN A 231 3.28 -10.17 -0.41
CA ASN A 231 4.50 -10.86 -0.85
C ASN A 231 5.13 -10.20 -2.08
N SER A 232 4.31 -9.72 -3.02
CA SER A 232 4.81 -8.96 -4.17
C SER A 232 5.28 -7.56 -3.77
N TYR A 233 4.60 -6.90 -2.83
CA TYR A 233 5.02 -5.60 -2.28
C TYR A 233 6.36 -5.69 -1.56
N MET A 234 6.57 -6.74 -0.76
CA MET A 234 7.85 -6.99 -0.09
C MET A 234 8.93 -7.37 -1.08
N TYR A 235 8.64 -8.16 -2.12
CA TYR A 235 9.58 -8.41 -3.21
C TYR A 235 10.02 -7.10 -3.91
N GLY A 236 9.05 -6.26 -4.31
CA GLY A 236 9.33 -4.96 -4.93
C GLY A 236 10.14 -4.04 -4.01
N GLY A 237 9.78 -3.99 -2.73
CA GLY A 237 10.50 -3.24 -1.72
C GLY A 237 11.95 -3.70 -1.54
N ALA A 238 12.19 -5.02 -1.55
CA ALA A 238 13.55 -5.57 -1.46
C ALA A 238 14.39 -5.23 -2.70
N MET A 239 13.83 -5.40 -3.89
CA MET A 239 14.49 -5.01 -5.14
C MET A 239 14.82 -3.53 -5.18
N ALA A 240 13.92 -2.66 -4.70
CA ALA A 240 14.15 -1.23 -4.64
C ALA A 240 15.24 -0.85 -3.63
N ILE A 241 15.23 -1.45 -2.43
CA ILE A 241 16.28 -1.24 -1.43
C ILE A 241 17.65 -1.65 -1.99
N ALA A 242 17.75 -2.78 -2.70
CA ALA A 242 19.01 -3.20 -3.33
C ALA A 242 19.51 -2.19 -4.38
N LYS A 243 18.62 -1.63 -5.19
CA LYS A 243 18.96 -0.58 -6.18
C LYS A 243 19.41 0.70 -5.50
N ILE A 244 18.73 1.14 -4.44
CA ILE A 244 19.11 2.32 -3.66
C ILE A 244 20.45 2.09 -2.94
N ALA A 245 20.67 0.90 -2.39
CA ALA A 245 21.94 0.52 -1.76
C ALA A 245 23.10 0.54 -2.76
N THR A 246 22.85 0.16 -4.01
CA THR A 246 23.83 0.31 -5.11
C THR A 246 24.17 1.79 -5.31
N MET A 247 23.18 2.67 -5.36
CA MET A 247 23.40 4.13 -5.42
C MET A 247 24.16 4.65 -4.17
N ALA A 248 23.93 4.07 -3.00
CA ALA A 248 24.61 4.45 -1.76
C ALA A 248 26.03 3.89 -1.62
N GLY A 249 26.48 2.99 -2.50
CA GLY A 249 27.76 2.27 -2.34
C GLY A 249 27.75 1.23 -1.21
N ARG A 250 26.57 0.75 -0.80
CA ARG A 250 26.36 -0.19 0.33
C ARG A 250 26.18 -1.62 -0.17
N ALA A 251 27.29 -2.26 -0.54
CA ALA A 251 27.28 -3.61 -1.12
C ALA A 251 26.71 -4.69 -0.17
N ASP A 252 26.90 -4.52 1.14
CA ASP A 252 26.34 -5.36 2.20
C ASP A 252 24.81 -5.37 2.16
N VAL A 253 24.20 -4.18 2.16
CA VAL A 253 22.75 -4.01 2.12
C VAL A 253 22.19 -4.49 0.78
N LYS A 254 22.89 -4.20 -0.33
CA LYS A 254 22.50 -4.71 -1.66
C LYS A 254 22.37 -6.23 -1.65
N ALA A 255 23.41 -6.94 -1.21
CA ALA A 255 23.43 -8.40 -1.21
C ALA A 255 22.35 -9.00 -0.30
N GLU A 256 22.14 -8.43 0.91
CA GLU A 256 21.07 -8.87 1.83
C GLU A 256 19.70 -8.81 1.14
N TYR A 257 19.38 -7.69 0.49
CA TYR A 257 18.06 -7.46 -0.07
C TYR A 257 17.84 -8.15 -1.42
N GLU A 258 18.90 -8.38 -2.22
CA GLU A 258 18.82 -9.27 -3.39
C GLU A 258 18.50 -10.72 -2.97
N ALA A 259 19.12 -11.22 -1.90
CA ALA A 259 18.84 -12.55 -1.37
C ALA A 259 17.39 -12.67 -0.86
N LYS A 260 16.88 -11.64 -0.16
CA LYS A 260 15.47 -11.58 0.28
C LYS A 260 14.50 -11.57 -0.90
N ALA A 261 14.78 -10.78 -1.94
CA ALA A 261 13.96 -10.73 -3.15
C ALA A 261 13.95 -12.08 -3.88
N ALA A 262 15.12 -12.72 -4.04
CA ALA A 262 15.24 -14.04 -4.67
C ALA A 262 14.43 -15.11 -3.91
N ARG A 263 14.50 -15.11 -2.56
CA ARG A 263 13.71 -16.01 -1.72
C ARG A 263 12.21 -15.79 -1.89
N LEU A 264 11.74 -14.54 -1.84
CA LEU A 264 10.32 -14.23 -2.00
C LEU A 264 9.82 -14.60 -3.39
N LYS A 265 10.59 -14.31 -4.44
CA LYS A 265 10.27 -14.72 -5.80
C LYS A 265 10.09 -16.23 -5.91
N HIS A 266 11.03 -17.01 -5.37
CA HIS A 266 10.93 -18.47 -5.34
C HIS A 266 9.67 -18.92 -4.59
N LEU A 267 9.38 -18.37 -3.41
CA LEU A 267 8.23 -18.77 -2.60
C LEU A 267 6.89 -18.38 -3.25
N VAL A 268 6.75 -17.18 -3.81
CA VAL A 268 5.53 -16.79 -4.53
C VAL A 268 5.25 -17.74 -5.69
N GLN A 269 6.28 -18.07 -6.48
CA GLN A 269 6.16 -18.96 -7.64
C GLN A 269 5.88 -20.41 -7.28
N THR A 270 6.36 -20.90 -6.14
CA THR A 270 6.22 -22.32 -5.75
C THR A 270 5.10 -22.59 -4.75
N LYS A 271 4.66 -21.57 -4.00
CA LYS A 271 3.65 -21.73 -2.93
C LYS A 271 2.34 -21.01 -3.22
N LEU A 272 2.35 -19.91 -3.98
CA LEU A 272 1.14 -19.15 -4.29
C LEU A 272 0.59 -19.45 -5.68
N TRP A 273 1.38 -20.07 -6.56
CA TRP A 273 0.92 -20.53 -7.86
C TRP A 273 0.10 -21.82 -7.73
N ASP A 274 -1.12 -21.81 -8.27
CA ASP A 274 -1.97 -22.98 -8.41
C ASP A 274 -1.79 -23.57 -9.81
N ASP A 275 -1.17 -24.74 -9.93
CA ASP A 275 -0.94 -25.39 -11.22
C ASP A 275 -2.21 -25.87 -11.92
N LYS A 276 -3.30 -26.12 -11.18
CA LYS A 276 -4.59 -26.52 -11.77
C LYS A 276 -5.35 -25.30 -12.24
N ALA A 277 -5.42 -24.27 -11.39
CA ALA A 277 -6.11 -23.03 -11.74
C ALA A 277 -5.30 -22.13 -12.69
N LYS A 278 -3.99 -22.41 -12.84
CA LYS A 278 -3.02 -21.59 -13.57
C LYS A 278 -3.08 -20.12 -13.16
N PHE A 279 -3.02 -19.88 -11.85
CA PHE A 279 -3.22 -18.57 -11.26
C PHE A 279 -2.54 -18.43 -9.90
N PHE A 280 -2.09 -17.21 -9.54
CA PHE A 280 -1.60 -16.92 -8.19
C PHE A 280 -2.76 -16.69 -7.22
N LYS A 281 -2.81 -17.45 -6.12
CA LYS A 281 -3.92 -17.45 -5.18
C LYS A 281 -3.42 -17.24 -3.75
N THR A 282 -4.33 -16.84 -2.86
CA THR A 282 -4.04 -16.73 -1.43
C THR A 282 -3.76 -18.10 -0.84
N LEU A 283 -2.66 -18.23 -0.09
CA LEU A 283 -2.36 -19.42 0.71
C LEU A 283 -2.84 -19.20 2.15
N LYS A 284 -3.69 -20.10 2.67
CA LYS A 284 -4.12 -20.03 4.06
C LYS A 284 -2.92 -20.26 4.98
N ARG A 285 -2.84 -19.53 6.09
CA ARG A 285 -1.94 -19.88 7.19
C ARG A 285 -2.28 -21.29 7.69
N SER A 286 -1.30 -22.13 8.04
CA SER A 286 -1.56 -23.42 8.67
C SER A 286 -2.26 -23.25 10.04
N ASP A 287 -2.86 -24.31 10.60
CA ASP A 287 -3.40 -24.23 11.97
C ASP A 287 -2.32 -23.84 12.97
N TYR A 288 -1.12 -24.40 12.83
CA TYR A 288 0.06 -24.04 13.63
C TYR A 288 0.36 -22.54 13.51
N GLU A 289 0.38 -22.02 12.29
CA GLU A 289 0.61 -20.59 12.08
C GLU A 289 -0.51 -19.74 12.68
N ARG A 290 -1.78 -20.16 12.58
CA ARG A 290 -2.92 -19.45 13.17
C ARG A 290 -2.97 -19.52 14.70
N GLY A 291 -2.44 -20.58 15.30
CA GLY A 291 -2.30 -20.74 16.75
C GLY A 291 -1.08 -20.01 17.32
N THR A 292 -0.04 -19.80 16.51
CA THR A 292 1.18 -19.11 16.93
C THR A 292 0.94 -17.59 17.06
N PRO A 293 1.14 -17.00 18.26
CA PRO A 293 1.01 -15.55 18.46
C PRO A 293 2.10 -14.78 17.70
N MET A 294 1.74 -13.64 17.11
CA MET A 294 2.73 -12.74 16.45
C MET A 294 3.68 -12.06 17.43
N HIS A 295 3.16 -11.69 18.60
CA HIS A 295 3.84 -10.95 19.65
C HIS A 295 3.04 -11.14 20.95
N SER A 296 3.60 -10.76 22.09
CA SER A 296 2.96 -11.02 23.39
C SER A 296 1.60 -10.31 23.57
N GLY A 297 1.32 -9.24 22.82
CA GLY A 297 0.01 -8.56 22.81
C GLY A 297 -1.00 -9.00 21.74
N ASP A 298 -0.77 -10.13 21.05
CA ASP A 298 -1.61 -10.58 19.94
C ASP A 298 -3.03 -10.99 20.40
N GLY A 299 -4.02 -10.15 20.15
CA GLY A 299 -5.41 -10.42 20.50
C GLY A 299 -6.12 -11.44 19.61
N SER A 300 -5.49 -11.85 18.50
CA SER A 300 -6.13 -12.64 17.42
C SER A 300 -6.06 -14.15 17.62
N VAL A 301 -5.21 -14.64 18.53
CA VAL A 301 -5.06 -16.06 18.84
C VAL A 301 -5.68 -16.42 20.20
N LEU A 302 -6.02 -17.69 20.37
CA LEU A 302 -6.45 -18.23 21.65
C LEU A 302 -5.35 -18.04 22.70
N ARG A 303 -5.75 -17.61 23.90
CA ARG A 303 -4.82 -17.33 25.00
C ARG A 303 -5.49 -17.56 26.33
N MET A 304 -4.72 -18.06 27.28
CA MET A 304 -5.15 -18.28 28.65
C MET A 304 -4.59 -17.17 29.55
N HIS A 305 -5.40 -16.67 30.48
CA HIS A 305 -4.98 -15.67 31.47
C HIS A 305 -5.76 -15.80 32.78
N TRP A 306 -5.23 -15.35 33.91
CA TRP A 306 -5.93 -15.47 35.21
C TRP A 306 -6.71 -14.20 35.59
N TRP A 307 -7.24 -13.47 34.61
CA TRP A 307 -7.85 -12.15 34.87
C TRP A 307 -9.08 -12.23 35.78
N SER A 308 -8.92 -11.69 36.98
CA SER A 308 -9.97 -11.34 37.93
C SER A 308 -9.36 -10.35 38.92
N ARG A 309 -10.15 -9.39 39.43
CA ARG A 309 -9.70 -8.42 40.44
C ARG A 309 -9.16 -9.11 41.69
N GLU A 310 -9.71 -10.28 42.04
CA GLU A 310 -9.30 -11.06 43.21
C GLU A 310 -7.97 -11.81 43.01
N ARG A 311 -7.41 -11.82 41.80
CA ARG A 311 -6.21 -12.60 41.44
C ARG A 311 -4.98 -11.74 41.16
N LEU A 312 -5.10 -10.41 41.25
CA LEU A 312 -4.00 -9.48 41.02
C LEU A 312 -2.81 -9.79 41.94
N GLY A 313 -1.62 -9.96 41.38
CA GLY A 313 -0.39 -10.26 42.11
C GLY A 313 -0.33 -11.64 42.79
N LYS A 314 -1.35 -12.50 42.64
CA LYS A 314 -1.39 -13.80 43.33
C LYS A 314 -0.67 -14.90 42.51
N PRO A 315 -0.08 -15.91 43.16
CA PRO A 315 0.44 -17.09 42.49
C PRO A 315 -0.69 -17.88 41.81
N GLN A 316 -0.39 -18.43 40.65
CA GLN A 316 -1.28 -19.20 39.79
C GLN A 316 -0.58 -20.45 39.27
N TRP A 317 -1.34 -21.41 38.76
CA TRP A 317 -0.76 -22.58 38.10
C TRP A 317 -1.58 -23.09 36.92
N ILE A 318 -0.89 -23.74 35.99
CA ILE A 318 -1.46 -24.59 34.92
C ILE A 318 -0.85 -25.98 35.07
N GLN A 319 -1.64 -27.01 34.82
CA GLN A 319 -1.21 -28.40 34.91
C GLN A 319 -1.54 -29.13 33.62
N TYR A 320 -0.61 -29.98 33.19
CA TYR A 320 -0.85 -31.03 32.22
C TYR A 320 -0.82 -32.39 32.90
N ASP A 321 -1.87 -33.18 32.66
CA ASP A 321 -1.86 -34.61 32.88
C ASP A 321 -1.67 -35.29 31.51
N LEU A 322 -0.48 -35.89 31.33
CA LEU A 322 -0.09 -36.55 30.09
C LEU A 322 -0.88 -37.84 29.90
N LYS A 323 -1.06 -38.26 28.64
CA LYS A 323 -1.71 -39.55 28.33
C LYS A 323 -0.95 -40.75 28.88
N ALA A 324 0.38 -40.65 28.93
CA ALA A 324 1.28 -41.62 29.53
C ALA A 324 2.52 -40.88 30.08
N ALA A 325 3.18 -41.47 31.08
CA ALA A 325 4.41 -40.91 31.61
C ALA A 325 5.50 -40.84 30.53
N ALA A 326 6.08 -39.65 30.33
CA ALA A 326 7.09 -39.39 29.31
C ALA A 326 8.40 -38.94 29.95
N SER A 327 9.53 -39.20 29.28
CA SER A 327 10.81 -38.56 29.61
C SER A 327 10.81 -37.14 29.06
N ILE A 328 11.17 -36.16 29.87
CA ILE A 328 11.06 -34.73 29.58
C ILE A 328 12.39 -34.07 29.96
N ASP A 329 12.95 -33.24 29.09
CA ASP A 329 14.24 -32.56 29.32
C ASP A 329 14.16 -31.03 29.24
N SER A 330 13.04 -30.51 28.75
CA SER A 330 12.83 -29.07 28.64
C SER A 330 11.35 -28.70 28.55
N VAL A 331 11.03 -27.44 28.87
CA VAL A 331 9.75 -26.83 28.54
C VAL A 331 9.95 -25.47 27.87
N GLU A 332 8.96 -25.03 27.12
CA GLU A 332 8.91 -23.69 26.52
C GLU A 332 7.59 -23.01 26.87
N VAL A 333 7.61 -21.71 27.18
CA VAL A 333 6.41 -20.92 27.46
C VAL A 333 6.42 -19.62 26.64
N TYR A 334 5.31 -19.32 25.97
CA TYR A 334 5.08 -18.04 25.30
C TYR A 334 4.11 -17.19 26.11
N TRP A 335 4.58 -16.06 26.65
CA TRP A 335 3.78 -15.20 27.52
C TRP A 335 2.86 -14.24 26.75
N HIS A 336 1.68 -14.00 27.31
CA HIS A 336 0.74 -12.97 26.89
C HIS A 336 0.93 -11.70 27.74
N ASP A 337 1.04 -10.55 27.09
CA ASP A 337 1.14 -9.22 27.68
C ASP A 337 0.27 -8.26 26.86
N ASP A 338 -0.85 -7.80 27.42
CA ASP A 338 -1.78 -6.88 26.75
C ASP A 338 -1.42 -5.40 26.97
N GLY A 339 -0.27 -5.11 27.58
CA GLY A 339 0.18 -3.77 27.95
C GLY A 339 -0.60 -3.12 29.10
N SER A 340 -1.62 -3.80 29.63
CA SER A 340 -2.59 -3.26 30.59
C SER A 340 -2.70 -4.14 31.84
N GLY A 341 -3.78 -4.90 32.00
CA GLY A 341 -4.09 -5.73 33.15
C GLY A 341 -3.37 -7.08 33.15
N ILE A 342 -3.04 -7.60 31.97
CA ILE A 342 -2.31 -8.86 31.80
C ILE A 342 -0.88 -8.51 31.37
N ARG A 343 0.11 -8.90 32.17
CA ARG A 343 1.53 -8.59 31.93
C ARG A 343 2.38 -9.85 32.03
N LEU A 344 3.61 -9.78 31.54
CA LEU A 344 4.63 -10.82 31.78
C LEU A 344 4.71 -11.16 33.29
N PRO A 345 4.95 -12.43 33.66
CA PRO A 345 5.02 -12.81 35.08
C PRO A 345 6.22 -12.18 35.79
N LYS A 346 6.18 -12.13 37.13
CA LYS A 346 7.33 -11.80 37.97
C LYS A 346 8.32 -12.96 38.00
N SER A 347 7.81 -14.18 38.10
CA SER A 347 8.59 -15.42 38.03
C SER A 347 7.71 -16.60 37.64
N TRP A 348 8.35 -17.67 37.17
CA TRP A 348 7.68 -18.93 36.89
C TRP A 348 8.63 -20.10 37.16
N ARG A 349 8.06 -21.28 37.40
CA ARG A 349 8.82 -22.53 37.53
C ARG A 349 7.98 -23.73 37.11
N VAL A 350 8.63 -24.85 36.83
CA VAL A 350 7.96 -26.12 36.58
C VAL A 350 8.13 -27.06 37.77
N THR A 351 7.03 -27.69 38.18
CA THR A 351 7.01 -28.77 39.17
C THR A 351 6.48 -30.05 38.53
N VAL A 352 6.94 -31.20 39.02
CA VAL A 352 6.44 -32.53 38.64
C VAL A 352 5.79 -33.20 39.84
N ARG A 353 4.84 -34.09 39.57
CA ARG A 353 4.18 -34.85 40.63
C ARG A 353 4.96 -36.11 40.97
N ASP A 354 5.42 -36.21 42.21
CA ASP A 354 6.17 -37.34 42.76
C ASP A 354 5.63 -37.69 44.15
N GLY A 355 5.25 -38.94 44.38
CA GLY A 355 4.63 -39.38 45.64
C GLY A 355 3.37 -38.58 46.04
N GLY A 356 2.62 -38.07 45.06
CA GLY A 356 1.43 -37.23 45.28
C GLY A 356 1.73 -35.75 45.55
N GLN A 357 2.98 -35.37 45.80
CA GLN A 357 3.44 -34.00 46.05
C GLN A 357 4.02 -33.35 44.78
N TRP A 358 3.98 -32.01 44.72
CA TRP A 358 4.58 -31.25 43.62
C TRP A 358 6.00 -30.82 44.00
N LYS A 359 6.98 -31.29 43.24
CA LYS A 359 8.40 -30.98 43.47
C LYS A 359 8.96 -30.14 42.32
N PRO A 360 9.66 -29.01 42.58
CA PRO A 360 10.34 -28.24 41.55
C PRO A 360 11.38 -29.06 40.78
N LEU A 361 11.46 -28.84 39.47
CA LEU A 361 12.52 -29.40 38.66
C LEU A 361 13.83 -28.62 38.85
N ALA A 362 14.95 -29.35 38.96
CA ALA A 362 16.28 -28.78 38.95
C ALA A 362 16.66 -28.37 37.51
N ASN A 363 16.44 -27.08 37.19
CA ASN A 363 16.77 -26.51 35.89
C ASN A 363 18.27 -26.29 35.70
N THR A 364 18.75 -26.52 34.49
CA THR A 364 20.14 -26.28 34.05
C THR A 364 20.30 -24.98 33.27
N THR A 365 19.19 -24.35 32.86
CA THR A 365 19.18 -23.00 32.28
C THR A 365 18.22 -22.10 33.06
N PRO A 366 18.38 -20.76 33.03
CA PRO A 366 17.48 -19.85 33.73
C PRO A 366 16.02 -19.92 33.24
N TYR A 367 15.08 -19.57 34.13
CA TYR A 367 13.67 -19.32 33.77
C TYR A 367 13.53 -17.90 33.20
N GLU A 368 13.80 -17.75 31.91
CA GLU A 368 13.72 -16.44 31.25
C GLU A 368 12.27 -15.91 31.15
N ILE A 369 12.15 -14.58 31.11
CA ILE A 369 10.89 -13.87 30.94
C ILE A 369 11.10 -12.76 29.91
N ALA A 370 10.88 -13.09 28.65
CA ALA A 370 10.94 -12.16 27.54
C ALA A 370 9.62 -12.18 26.76
N PRO A 371 9.16 -11.01 26.29
CA PRO A 371 8.03 -10.94 25.36
C PRO A 371 8.45 -11.44 23.98
N ASP A 372 7.46 -11.67 23.13
CA ASP A 372 7.63 -11.91 21.68
C ASP A 372 8.48 -13.15 21.32
N ARG A 373 8.63 -14.11 22.23
CA ARG A 373 9.36 -15.36 21.99
C ARG A 373 8.93 -16.49 22.93
N MET A 374 9.32 -17.72 22.55
CA MET A 374 9.35 -18.86 23.46
C MET A 374 10.44 -18.70 24.51
N ASN A 375 10.07 -18.84 25.78
CA ASN A 375 11.00 -18.84 26.91
C ASN A 375 11.29 -20.29 27.29
N LYS A 376 12.51 -20.75 27.00
CA LYS A 376 12.92 -22.15 27.17
C LYS A 376 13.67 -22.36 28.48
N VAL A 377 13.31 -23.42 29.19
CA VAL A 377 14.09 -23.92 30.34
C VAL A 377 14.44 -25.39 30.10
N LYS A 378 15.71 -25.75 30.36
CA LYS A 378 16.21 -27.13 30.31
C LYS A 378 16.45 -27.64 31.73
N PHE A 379 16.37 -28.94 31.90
CA PHE A 379 16.65 -29.66 33.15
C PHE A 379 17.20 -31.05 32.84
N ALA A 380 17.73 -31.74 33.85
CA ALA A 380 18.08 -33.15 33.70
C ALA A 380 16.83 -33.97 33.32
N PRO A 381 16.89 -34.90 32.35
CA PRO A 381 15.73 -35.66 31.92
C PRO A 381 15.00 -36.33 33.09
N VAL A 382 13.70 -36.08 33.20
CA VAL A 382 12.82 -36.63 34.25
C VAL A 382 11.69 -37.41 33.60
N LYS A 383 11.29 -38.53 34.21
CA LYS A 383 10.10 -39.28 33.80
C LYS A 383 8.90 -38.82 34.64
N ALA A 384 7.87 -38.25 34.02
CA ALA A 384 6.71 -37.74 34.73
C ALA A 384 5.40 -37.97 33.95
N GLY A 385 4.31 -38.23 34.67
CA GLY A 385 2.95 -38.31 34.12
C GLY A 385 2.16 -37.01 34.21
N SER A 386 2.55 -36.11 35.13
CA SER A 386 1.92 -34.80 35.30
C SER A 386 2.97 -33.74 35.58
N LEU A 387 2.74 -32.54 35.02
CA LEU A 387 3.57 -31.36 35.21
C LEU A 387 2.70 -30.18 35.57
N ARG A 388 3.26 -29.25 36.32
CA ARG A 388 2.61 -28.00 36.68
C ARG A 388 3.54 -26.82 36.45
N LEU A 389 3.05 -25.86 35.68
CA LEU A 389 3.64 -24.55 35.49
C LEU A 389 3.11 -23.63 36.59
N GLU A 390 3.96 -23.24 37.53
CA GLU A 390 3.63 -22.30 38.60
C GLU A 390 4.09 -20.90 38.19
N VAL A 391 3.20 -19.92 38.31
CA VAL A 391 3.41 -18.56 37.82
C VAL A 391 3.10 -17.56 38.93
N GLN A 392 4.08 -16.71 39.24
CA GLN A 392 3.89 -15.58 40.13
C GLN A 392 3.65 -14.31 39.31
N SER A 393 2.46 -13.71 39.46
CA SER A 393 2.11 -12.47 38.76
C SER A 393 2.82 -11.25 39.37
N GLN A 394 2.99 -10.19 38.57
CA GLN A 394 3.43 -8.88 39.06
C GLN A 394 2.36 -8.24 39.96
N ALA A 395 2.76 -7.35 40.88
CA ALA A 395 1.84 -6.62 41.74
C ALA A 395 0.80 -5.84 40.91
N GLY A 396 -0.48 -5.96 41.28
CA GLY A 396 -1.58 -5.28 40.58
C GLY A 396 -1.90 -5.80 39.17
N LYS A 397 -1.28 -6.91 38.74
CA LYS A 397 -1.46 -7.52 37.41
C LYS A 397 -1.75 -9.01 37.51
N VAL A 398 -2.16 -9.63 36.42
CA VAL A 398 -2.22 -11.10 36.30
C VAL A 398 -1.29 -11.57 35.17
N GLY A 399 -0.85 -12.82 35.24
CA GLY A 399 -0.18 -13.49 34.13
C GLY A 399 -1.15 -13.98 33.05
N GLY A 400 -0.59 -14.26 31.88
CA GLY A 400 -1.25 -14.99 30.80
C GLY A 400 -0.22 -15.60 29.86
N LEU A 401 -0.63 -16.60 29.09
CA LEU A 401 0.21 -17.27 28.11
C LEU A 401 -0.60 -17.70 26.89
N TYR A 402 0.12 -17.80 25.77
CA TYR A 402 -0.39 -18.38 24.54
C TYR A 402 -0.12 -19.87 24.47
N GLU A 403 1.09 -20.29 24.86
CA GLU A 403 1.52 -21.67 24.66
C GLU A 403 2.44 -22.15 25.79
N TRP A 404 2.35 -23.44 26.12
CA TRP A 404 3.27 -24.16 27.00
C TRP A 404 3.60 -25.52 26.37
N ARG A 405 4.85 -25.70 25.92
CA ARG A 405 5.33 -26.98 25.34
C ARG A 405 6.11 -27.77 26.37
N VAL A 406 5.92 -29.08 26.39
CA VAL A 406 6.68 -30.02 27.23
C VAL A 406 7.48 -30.92 26.31
N LEU A 407 8.81 -30.87 26.38
CA LEU A 407 9.68 -31.40 25.35
C LEU A 407 10.50 -32.61 25.81
N SER A 408 10.67 -33.57 24.91
CA SER A 408 11.59 -34.70 25.00
C SER A 408 12.45 -34.72 23.75
N LYS A 409 13.76 -34.49 23.89
CA LYS A 409 14.73 -34.37 22.80
C LYS A 409 14.23 -33.45 21.67
N GLY A 410 13.63 -32.32 22.08
CA GLY A 410 13.06 -31.31 21.17
C GLY A 410 11.67 -31.61 20.62
N ARG A 411 11.05 -32.77 20.91
CA ARG A 411 9.67 -33.07 20.49
C ARG A 411 8.66 -32.76 21.58
N ASN A 412 7.57 -32.11 21.25
CA ASN A 412 6.49 -31.85 22.20
C ASN A 412 5.72 -33.14 22.57
N VAL A 413 5.83 -33.58 23.81
CA VAL A 413 5.19 -34.79 24.37
C VAL A 413 3.90 -34.50 25.11
N ALA A 414 3.51 -33.23 25.27
CA ALA A 414 2.24 -32.89 25.89
C ALA A 414 1.05 -32.97 24.92
N ALA A 415 1.24 -33.17 23.61
CA ALA A 415 0.15 -33.14 22.64
C ALA A 415 -1.05 -34.03 23.05
N GLY A 416 -2.21 -33.41 23.24
CA GLY A 416 -3.43 -34.09 23.70
C GLY A 416 -3.48 -34.45 25.20
N ALA A 417 -2.60 -33.88 26.02
CA ALA A 417 -2.68 -33.91 27.48
C ALA A 417 -3.93 -33.17 27.97
N LYS A 418 -4.44 -33.57 29.14
CA LYS A 418 -5.54 -32.86 29.80
C LYS A 418 -4.95 -31.64 30.51
N ALA A 419 -5.42 -30.45 30.12
CA ALA A 419 -5.02 -29.18 30.73
C ALA A 419 -6.01 -28.75 31.83
N THR A 420 -5.49 -28.31 32.97
CA THR A 420 -6.26 -27.67 34.05
C THR A 420 -5.51 -26.45 34.59
N ALA A 421 -6.21 -25.52 35.24
CA ALA A 421 -5.58 -24.32 35.81
C ALA A 421 -6.19 -23.96 37.17
N SER A 422 -5.43 -23.22 37.99
CA SER A 422 -5.81 -22.75 39.32
C SER A 422 -7.06 -21.88 39.37
N PHE A 423 -7.39 -21.22 38.26
CA PHE A 423 -8.57 -20.41 38.11
C PHE A 423 -8.99 -20.40 36.64
N PRO A 424 -10.21 -20.81 36.29
CA PRO A 424 -10.66 -20.87 34.91
C PRO A 424 -10.93 -19.46 34.37
N THR A 425 -10.42 -19.16 33.18
CA THR A 425 -10.92 -18.06 32.35
C THR A 425 -12.40 -18.29 32.05
N LYS A 426 -13.27 -17.28 32.22
CA LYS A 426 -14.59 -17.31 31.57
C LYS A 426 -14.38 -17.51 30.06
N ARG A 427 -15.18 -18.38 29.40
CA ARG A 427 -15.06 -18.66 27.94
C ARG A 427 -14.90 -17.34 27.17
N GLY A 428 -13.78 -17.20 26.45
CA GLY A 428 -13.54 -16.04 25.60
C GLY A 428 -14.34 -16.12 24.29
N ARG A 429 -14.36 -15.04 23.50
CA ARG A 429 -14.97 -15.01 22.15
C ARG A 429 -14.44 -16.10 21.20
N LEU A 430 -13.24 -16.62 21.45
CA LEU A 430 -12.53 -17.57 20.60
C LEU A 430 -12.66 -19.05 21.04
N GLY A 431 -13.40 -19.33 22.13
CA GLY A 431 -13.60 -20.69 22.65
C GLY A 431 -12.95 -20.94 24.01
N ASP A 432 -12.60 -22.20 24.29
CA ASP A 432 -12.00 -22.67 25.54
C ASP A 432 -10.49 -22.36 25.56
N PRO A 433 -10.01 -21.43 26.42
CA PRO A 433 -8.60 -21.00 26.45
C PRO A 433 -7.60 -22.11 26.78
N LEU A 434 -8.02 -23.15 27.50
CA LEU A 434 -7.15 -24.29 27.81
C LEU A 434 -6.91 -25.18 26.58
N LYS A 435 -7.78 -25.14 25.57
CA LYS A 435 -7.57 -25.85 24.30
C LYS A 435 -6.52 -25.19 23.40
N GLY A 436 -6.27 -23.89 23.59
CA GLY A 436 -5.19 -23.18 22.90
C GLY A 436 -3.81 -23.47 23.49
N LEU A 437 -3.76 -24.00 24.71
CA LEU A 437 -2.52 -24.43 25.32
C LEU A 437 -2.14 -25.81 24.75
N ASN A 438 -1.03 -25.87 24.01
CA ASN A 438 -0.44 -27.12 23.51
C ASN A 438 -1.32 -27.80 22.43
N ASP A 439 -1.65 -27.03 21.39
CA ASP A 439 -2.30 -27.45 20.14
C ASP A 439 -1.38 -28.32 19.24
N GLY A 440 -0.08 -28.33 19.53
CA GLY A 440 0.89 -29.32 19.11
C GLY A 440 1.55 -29.01 17.77
N GLU A 441 2.80 -29.49 17.63
CA GLU A 441 3.48 -29.61 16.34
C GLU A 441 2.82 -30.68 15.43
N GLY A 442 1.74 -31.33 15.86
CA GLY A 442 1.30 -32.63 15.35
C GLY A 442 -0.01 -32.71 14.57
N LYS A 443 -0.77 -31.61 14.38
CA LYS A 443 -2.00 -31.64 13.56
C LYS A 443 -2.27 -30.34 12.79
N SER A 444 -1.23 -29.71 12.25
CA SER A 444 -1.50 -28.63 11.29
C SER A 444 -2.03 -29.25 10.00
N ASN A 445 -3.28 -28.95 9.60
CA ASN A 445 -3.61 -29.13 8.20
C ASN A 445 -2.60 -28.32 7.41
N ALA A 446 -1.96 -28.94 6.40
CA ALA A 446 -1.01 -28.25 5.54
C ALA A 446 -1.67 -26.97 5.00
N ALA A 447 -0.91 -25.88 4.99
CA ALA A 447 -1.34 -24.64 4.35
C ALA A 447 -1.83 -24.97 2.93
N ALA A 448 -3.07 -24.59 2.62
CA ALA A 448 -3.70 -24.88 1.34
C ALA A 448 -4.13 -23.59 0.64
N LEU A 449 -4.00 -23.56 -0.68
CA LEU A 449 -4.49 -22.45 -1.49
C LEU A 449 -6.00 -22.32 -1.31
N VAL A 450 -6.47 -21.10 -1.12
CA VAL A 450 -7.90 -20.80 -1.11
C VAL A 450 -8.42 -20.99 -2.52
N ASP A 451 -9.57 -21.63 -2.68
CA ASP A 451 -10.08 -21.97 -4.00
C ASP A 451 -10.81 -20.80 -4.69
N VAL A 452 -10.09 -19.72 -4.98
CA VAL A 452 -10.62 -18.57 -5.72
C VAL A 452 -9.49 -17.86 -6.47
N ARG A 453 -9.74 -17.44 -7.70
CA ARG A 453 -8.95 -16.42 -8.40
C ARG A 453 -9.48 -15.04 -8.03
N GLU A 454 -8.62 -14.21 -7.47
CA GLU A 454 -8.91 -12.82 -7.16
C GLU A 454 -7.97 -11.91 -7.94
N GLN A 455 -8.42 -10.71 -8.27
CA GLN A 455 -7.69 -9.78 -9.13
C GLN A 455 -6.27 -9.48 -8.61
N HIS A 456 -6.05 -9.53 -7.29
CA HIS A 456 -4.72 -9.36 -6.69
C HIS A 456 -3.71 -10.46 -7.08
N GLY A 457 -4.15 -11.58 -7.67
CA GLY A 457 -3.26 -12.56 -8.28
C GLY A 457 -2.45 -12.02 -9.47
N PHE A 458 -2.81 -10.85 -10.02
CA PHE A 458 -2.00 -10.14 -11.02
C PHE A 458 -0.90 -9.25 -10.41
N THR A 459 -0.91 -9.02 -9.09
CA THR A 459 0.07 -8.16 -8.40
C THR A 459 1.53 -8.56 -8.62
N PRO A 460 1.91 -9.85 -8.75
CA PRO A 460 3.31 -10.22 -9.03
C PRO A 460 3.91 -9.51 -10.26
N TRP A 461 3.14 -9.32 -11.33
CA TRP A 461 3.62 -8.63 -12.54
C TRP A 461 3.78 -7.12 -12.36
N TYR A 462 3.16 -6.51 -11.35
CA TYR A 462 3.41 -5.10 -11.00
C TYR A 462 4.91 -4.86 -10.74
N PHE A 463 5.61 -5.85 -10.19
CA PHE A 463 7.03 -5.76 -9.84
C PHE A 463 7.95 -6.59 -10.75
N ASN A 464 7.43 -7.16 -11.85
CA ASN A 464 8.16 -8.12 -12.68
C ASN A 464 8.70 -9.31 -11.87
N LEU A 465 7.88 -9.82 -10.93
CA LEU A 465 8.27 -10.91 -10.05
C LEU A 465 8.35 -12.26 -10.79
N PRO A 466 7.34 -12.70 -11.55
CA PRO A 466 7.37 -14.01 -12.19
C PRO A 466 8.54 -14.14 -13.18
N ASP A 467 9.12 -15.33 -13.26
CA ASP A 467 10.11 -15.73 -14.27
C ASP A 467 9.44 -15.82 -15.64
N ALA A 468 10.06 -15.18 -16.64
CA ALA A 468 9.65 -15.32 -18.03
C ALA A 468 9.86 -16.75 -18.53
N GLY A 469 9.04 -17.18 -19.50
CA GLY A 469 9.16 -18.50 -20.14
C GLY A 469 8.71 -19.68 -19.29
N ARG A 470 8.10 -19.43 -18.11
CA ARG A 470 7.54 -20.47 -17.23
C ARG A 470 6.05 -20.72 -17.46
N GLY A 471 5.41 -19.93 -18.32
CA GLY A 471 3.99 -20.06 -18.67
C GLY A 471 3.03 -19.47 -17.63
N TYR A 472 3.52 -18.69 -16.67
CA TYR A 472 2.67 -18.00 -15.69
C TYR A 472 1.71 -17.01 -16.35
N GLU A 473 2.09 -16.48 -17.51
CA GLU A 473 1.37 -15.47 -18.27
C GLU A 473 -0.02 -15.96 -18.71
N VAL A 474 -0.25 -17.28 -18.80
CA VAL A 474 -1.57 -17.85 -19.08
C VAL A 474 -2.66 -17.36 -18.11
N ALA A 475 -2.28 -16.95 -16.89
CA ALA A 475 -3.19 -16.34 -15.93
C ALA A 475 -3.92 -15.11 -16.49
N TRP A 476 -3.28 -14.34 -17.39
CA TRP A 476 -3.85 -13.14 -17.99
C TRP A 476 -5.08 -13.42 -18.87
N LYS A 477 -5.24 -14.65 -19.37
CA LYS A 477 -6.47 -15.05 -20.09
C LYS A 477 -7.73 -14.89 -19.23
N GLN A 478 -7.58 -14.96 -17.89
CA GLN A 478 -8.70 -14.78 -16.97
C GLN A 478 -9.19 -13.32 -16.89
N LEU A 479 -8.35 -12.34 -17.24
CA LEU A 479 -8.73 -10.92 -17.20
C LEU A 479 -9.83 -10.60 -18.22
N MET A 480 -9.72 -11.18 -19.41
CA MET A 480 -10.63 -10.91 -20.54
C MET A 480 -11.77 -11.93 -20.65
N ASP A 481 -11.77 -12.97 -19.82
CA ASP A 481 -12.87 -13.94 -19.74
C ASP A 481 -14.08 -13.32 -19.00
N PRO A 482 -15.29 -13.28 -19.60
CA PRO A 482 -16.51 -12.81 -18.94
C PRO A 482 -16.93 -13.64 -17.72
N LYS A 483 -16.50 -14.90 -17.61
CA LYS A 483 -16.66 -15.72 -16.40
C LYS A 483 -15.48 -15.54 -15.42
N GLY A 484 -14.41 -14.92 -15.89
CA GLY A 484 -13.22 -14.54 -15.12
C GLY A 484 -13.43 -13.17 -14.51
N PHE A 485 -12.65 -12.18 -14.93
CA PHE A 485 -12.70 -10.83 -14.37
C PHE A 485 -13.37 -9.78 -15.26
N TYR A 486 -13.63 -10.06 -16.53
CA TYR A 486 -14.04 -9.04 -17.49
C TYR A 486 -15.46 -8.51 -17.20
N ALA A 487 -15.59 -7.19 -16.99
CA ALA A 487 -16.88 -6.52 -16.85
C ALA A 487 -16.85 -5.06 -17.40
N PRO A 488 -18.01 -4.47 -17.76
CA PRO A 488 -18.07 -3.17 -18.44
C PRO A 488 -17.56 -1.93 -17.68
N PHE A 489 -17.44 -1.99 -16.35
CA PHE A 489 -17.04 -0.85 -15.49
C PHE A 489 -15.83 -1.16 -14.59
N GLY A 490 -14.90 -1.94 -15.14
CA GLY A 490 -13.64 -2.34 -14.52
C GLY A 490 -13.64 -3.85 -14.26
N PRO A 491 -12.47 -4.49 -14.20
CA PRO A 491 -12.41 -5.89 -13.83
C PRO A 491 -12.96 -6.12 -12.43
N THR A 492 -13.61 -7.26 -12.23
CA THR A 492 -14.12 -7.66 -10.91
C THR A 492 -12.97 -8.02 -9.97
N THR A 493 -13.17 -7.82 -8.66
CA THR A 493 -12.15 -8.15 -7.65
C THR A 493 -11.99 -9.66 -7.40
N ALA A 494 -13.03 -10.45 -7.69
CA ALA A 494 -13.04 -11.91 -7.66
C ALA A 494 -13.59 -12.45 -8.99
N GLU A 495 -13.18 -13.66 -9.38
CA GLU A 495 -13.69 -14.29 -10.61
C GLU A 495 -15.21 -14.51 -10.54
N GLN A 496 -15.92 -14.13 -11.59
CA GLN A 496 -17.39 -14.12 -11.63
C GLN A 496 -18.00 -15.51 -11.49
N ARG A 497 -17.29 -16.55 -11.93
CA ARG A 497 -17.73 -17.95 -11.83
C ARG A 497 -17.68 -18.54 -10.41
N HIS A 498 -17.00 -17.88 -9.47
CA HIS A 498 -16.83 -18.44 -8.13
C HIS A 498 -18.10 -18.23 -7.28
N PRO A 499 -18.58 -19.22 -6.51
CA PRO A 499 -19.81 -19.09 -5.70
C PRO A 499 -19.79 -17.98 -4.64
N GLY A 500 -18.58 -17.55 -4.24
CA GLY A 500 -18.37 -16.43 -3.34
C GLY A 500 -18.45 -15.04 -4.00
N PHE A 501 -18.56 -14.98 -5.33
CA PHE A 501 -18.72 -13.73 -6.07
C PHE A 501 -20.05 -13.07 -5.72
N LYS A 502 -20.02 -11.81 -5.28
CA LYS A 502 -21.22 -11.04 -4.92
C LYS A 502 -21.09 -9.58 -5.31
N VAL A 503 -22.15 -9.03 -5.90
CA VAL A 503 -22.37 -7.59 -6.06
C VAL A 503 -23.68 -7.27 -5.35
N VAL A 504 -23.59 -6.79 -4.10
CA VAL A 504 -24.77 -6.56 -3.24
C VAL A 504 -24.71 -5.21 -2.54
N TYR A 505 -25.88 -4.60 -2.35
CA TYR A 505 -26.05 -3.28 -1.74
C TYR A 505 -26.45 -3.37 -0.26
N GLN A 506 -25.86 -4.33 0.47
CA GLN A 506 -26.13 -4.60 1.88
C GLN A 506 -24.87 -5.03 2.62
N GLY A 507 -24.85 -4.90 3.94
CA GLY A 507 -23.68 -5.23 4.76
C GLY A 507 -22.62 -4.12 4.71
N HIS A 508 -21.34 -4.50 4.60
CA HIS A 508 -20.25 -3.54 4.52
C HIS A 508 -20.29 -2.77 3.19
N GLY A 509 -19.99 -1.46 3.19
CA GLY A 509 -20.01 -0.65 1.96
C GLY A 509 -18.82 -0.94 1.02
N CYS A 510 -17.69 -1.32 1.60
CA CYS A 510 -16.43 -1.53 0.89
C CYS A 510 -16.17 -3.04 0.68
N GLN A 511 -16.96 -3.69 -0.18
CA GLN A 511 -16.85 -5.13 -0.43
C GLN A 511 -15.84 -5.47 -1.54
N TRP A 512 -14.99 -6.49 -1.31
CA TRP A 512 -13.94 -6.96 -2.24
C TRP A 512 -14.15 -8.38 -2.79
N ASN A 513 -15.36 -8.91 -2.69
CA ASN A 513 -15.75 -10.23 -3.19
C ASN A 513 -16.49 -10.17 -4.53
N GLY A 514 -16.27 -9.15 -5.36
CA GLY A 514 -16.98 -9.03 -6.63
C GLY A 514 -16.96 -7.64 -7.27
N PRO A 515 -17.26 -6.56 -6.54
CA PRO A 515 -17.25 -5.20 -7.10
C PRO A 515 -15.94 -4.85 -7.78
N SER A 516 -15.99 -3.95 -8.75
CA SER A 516 -14.79 -3.37 -9.35
C SER A 516 -14.24 -2.29 -8.42
N TRP A 517 -12.91 -2.29 -8.26
CA TRP A 517 -12.19 -1.31 -7.46
C TRP A 517 -11.13 -0.60 -8.30
N PRO A 518 -11.11 0.75 -8.32
CA PRO A 518 -10.06 1.51 -8.98
C PRO A 518 -8.65 1.11 -8.53
N LEU A 519 -8.45 0.80 -7.23
CA LEU A 519 -7.15 0.37 -6.70
C LEU A 519 -6.65 -0.90 -7.41
N ALA A 520 -7.46 -1.96 -7.42
CA ALA A 520 -7.05 -3.23 -8.01
C ALA A 520 -6.96 -3.16 -9.53
N THR A 521 -7.81 -2.35 -10.15
CA THR A 521 -7.74 -2.07 -11.59
C THR A 521 -6.43 -1.39 -11.96
N ALA A 522 -5.98 -0.41 -11.17
CA ALA A 522 -4.69 0.25 -11.38
C ALA A 522 -3.52 -0.72 -11.21
N VAL A 523 -3.49 -1.54 -10.15
CA VAL A 523 -2.48 -2.60 -9.97
C VAL A 523 -2.44 -3.55 -11.18
N THR A 524 -3.61 -3.98 -11.64
CA THR A 524 -3.75 -4.90 -12.78
C THR A 524 -3.22 -4.28 -14.06
N LEU A 525 -3.59 -3.03 -14.37
CA LEU A 525 -3.13 -2.33 -15.58
C LEU A 525 -1.62 -2.04 -15.54
N THR A 526 -1.05 -1.71 -14.38
CA THR A 526 0.42 -1.60 -14.25
C THR A 526 1.11 -2.95 -14.49
N GLY A 527 0.59 -4.03 -13.92
CA GLY A 527 1.10 -5.39 -14.17
C GLY A 527 0.96 -5.82 -15.63
N MET A 528 -0.14 -5.46 -16.28
CA MET A 528 -0.40 -5.75 -17.68
C MET A 528 0.54 -4.96 -18.61
N ALA A 529 0.79 -3.69 -18.29
CA ALA A 529 1.77 -2.90 -19.02
C ALA A 529 3.17 -3.51 -18.89
N ASN A 530 3.53 -4.03 -17.71
CA ASN A 530 4.80 -4.71 -17.49
C ASN A 530 4.89 -6.04 -18.24
N VAL A 531 3.85 -6.87 -18.24
CA VAL A 531 3.88 -8.15 -18.98
C VAL A 531 4.02 -7.92 -20.48
N LEU A 532 3.34 -6.91 -21.04
CA LEU A 532 3.43 -6.54 -22.46
C LEU A 532 4.78 -5.92 -22.84
N ASN A 533 5.55 -5.41 -21.87
CA ASN A 533 6.84 -4.79 -22.12
C ASN A 533 8.01 -5.74 -21.89
N ASN A 534 7.94 -6.57 -20.86
CA ASN A 534 9.10 -7.26 -20.30
C ASN A 534 9.06 -8.78 -20.49
N TYR A 535 7.97 -9.31 -21.03
CA TYR A 535 7.76 -10.75 -21.19
C TYR A 535 7.37 -11.07 -22.63
N THR A 536 7.90 -12.17 -23.15
CA THR A 536 7.44 -12.77 -24.42
C THR A 536 6.29 -13.71 -24.10
N GLN A 537 5.08 -13.38 -24.56
CA GLN A 537 3.85 -14.11 -24.25
C GLN A 537 2.73 -13.78 -25.26
N ASP A 538 1.69 -14.61 -25.29
CA ASP A 538 0.51 -14.51 -26.16
C ASP A 538 -0.84 -14.56 -25.40
N ALA A 539 -0.79 -14.54 -24.06
CA ALA A 539 -1.97 -14.62 -23.19
C ALA A 539 -2.76 -13.31 -23.12
N VAL A 540 -2.13 -12.17 -23.42
CA VAL A 540 -2.73 -10.85 -23.40
C VAL A 540 -2.08 -9.92 -24.41
N THR A 541 -2.85 -8.98 -24.97
CA THR A 541 -2.41 -8.12 -26.07
C THR A 541 -2.47 -6.63 -25.73
N ARG A 542 -1.89 -5.80 -26.61
CA ARG A 542 -2.06 -4.34 -26.58
C ARG A 542 -3.54 -3.92 -26.72
N ALA A 543 -4.31 -4.67 -27.51
CA ALA A 543 -5.74 -4.43 -27.67
C ALA A 543 -6.50 -4.69 -26.37
N ASP A 544 -6.14 -5.75 -25.64
CA ASP A 544 -6.69 -6.02 -24.32
C ASP A 544 -6.34 -4.88 -23.34
N TYR A 545 -5.09 -4.38 -23.35
CA TYR A 545 -4.68 -3.27 -22.48
C TYR A 545 -5.53 -2.03 -22.72
N LEU A 546 -5.66 -1.62 -23.99
CA LEU A 546 -6.50 -0.49 -24.34
C LEU A 546 -7.97 -0.73 -23.96
N LYS A 547 -8.50 -1.93 -24.19
CA LYS A 547 -9.88 -2.27 -23.84
C LYS A 547 -10.12 -2.19 -22.32
N THR A 548 -9.22 -2.74 -21.51
CA THR A 548 -9.30 -2.65 -20.04
C THR A 548 -9.14 -1.20 -19.57
N LEU A 549 -8.23 -0.42 -20.16
CA LEU A 549 -8.06 1.01 -19.83
C LEU A 549 -9.30 1.83 -20.22
N LYS A 550 -9.94 1.54 -21.35
CA LYS A 550 -11.21 2.19 -21.77
C LYS A 550 -12.34 1.85 -20.81
N VAL A 551 -12.46 0.59 -20.39
CA VAL A 551 -13.42 0.17 -19.36
C VAL A 551 -13.15 0.86 -18.01
N TYR A 552 -11.89 1.05 -17.63
CA TYR A 552 -11.54 1.81 -16.43
C TYR A 552 -11.82 3.31 -16.59
N THR A 553 -11.54 3.89 -17.77
CA THR A 553 -11.90 5.27 -18.12
C THR A 553 -13.41 5.46 -17.99
N ASN A 554 -14.18 4.50 -18.49
CA ASN A 554 -15.62 4.44 -18.46
C ASN A 554 -16.20 4.29 -17.04
N SER A 555 -15.42 3.81 -16.08
CA SER A 555 -15.81 3.78 -14.67
C SER A 555 -15.74 5.16 -14.03
N HIS A 556 -15.00 6.13 -14.59
CA HIS A 556 -14.81 7.47 -14.00
C HIS A 556 -15.96 8.43 -14.30
N ARG A 557 -17.20 7.97 -14.16
CA ARG A 557 -18.39 8.76 -14.44
C ARG A 557 -19.54 8.43 -13.50
N ARG A 558 -20.47 9.37 -13.38
CA ARG A 558 -21.73 9.18 -12.65
C ARG A 558 -22.85 9.83 -13.44
N LYS A 559 -23.95 9.10 -13.62
CA LYS A 559 -25.21 9.70 -14.09
C LYS A 559 -25.91 10.37 -12.91
N ARG A 560 -26.13 11.69 -13.00
CA ARG A 560 -26.89 12.47 -12.03
C ARG A 560 -28.40 12.22 -12.20
N THR A 561 -29.19 12.66 -11.21
CA THR A 561 -30.65 12.56 -11.23
C THR A 561 -31.30 13.39 -12.34
N ASP A 562 -30.64 14.48 -12.76
CA ASP A 562 -31.02 15.31 -13.92
C ASP A 562 -30.69 14.66 -15.28
N GLY A 563 -30.13 13.44 -15.28
CA GLY A 563 -29.77 12.69 -16.48
C GLY A 563 -28.36 12.98 -17.02
N LYS A 564 -27.68 14.03 -16.55
CA LYS A 564 -26.33 14.40 -17.00
C LYS A 564 -25.29 13.40 -16.52
N VAL A 565 -24.38 13.00 -17.40
CA VAL A 565 -23.21 12.19 -17.05
C VAL A 565 -22.05 13.14 -16.76
N VAL A 566 -21.52 13.06 -15.54
CA VAL A 566 -20.38 13.88 -15.08
C VAL A 566 -19.18 12.99 -14.76
N SER A 567 -17.97 13.55 -14.83
CA SER A 567 -16.77 12.88 -14.34
C SER A 567 -16.89 12.62 -12.84
N TRP A 568 -16.58 11.40 -12.41
CA TRP A 568 -16.72 10.99 -11.01
C TRP A 568 -15.76 9.86 -10.68
N ILE A 569 -15.21 9.86 -9.47
CA ILE A 569 -14.44 8.73 -8.93
C ILE A 569 -14.82 8.57 -7.47
N ASP A 570 -15.06 7.32 -7.07
CA ASP A 570 -15.50 6.93 -5.74
C ASP A 570 -14.81 5.63 -5.30
N GLU A 571 -15.23 5.06 -4.18
CA GLU A 571 -14.61 3.88 -3.57
C GLU A 571 -14.73 2.62 -4.45
N ASN A 572 -15.94 2.09 -4.64
CA ASN A 572 -16.19 0.87 -5.40
C ASN A 572 -17.41 0.98 -6.31
N ILE A 573 -17.36 0.28 -7.43
CA ILE A 573 -18.35 0.37 -8.49
C ILE A 573 -18.94 -0.99 -8.81
N ASP A 574 -20.24 -1.00 -9.05
CA ASP A 574 -20.94 -2.13 -9.65
C ASP A 574 -20.35 -2.36 -11.05
N PRO A 575 -19.68 -3.51 -11.27
CA PRO A 575 -18.91 -3.75 -12.47
C PRO A 575 -19.79 -3.87 -13.73
N PHE A 576 -21.11 -4.04 -13.57
CA PHE A 576 -22.07 -4.21 -14.66
C PHE A 576 -22.90 -2.95 -14.93
N THR A 577 -23.30 -2.24 -13.88
CA THR A 577 -24.20 -1.08 -14.01
C THR A 577 -23.48 0.27 -13.97
N GLY A 578 -22.25 0.31 -13.44
CA GLY A 578 -21.51 1.57 -13.26
C GLY A 578 -22.00 2.42 -12.07
N VAL A 579 -22.84 1.85 -11.20
CA VAL A 579 -23.31 2.52 -9.98
C VAL A 579 -22.26 2.41 -8.88
N TRP A 580 -21.91 3.54 -8.25
CA TRP A 580 -21.00 3.58 -7.10
C TRP A 580 -21.69 3.02 -5.83
N ILE A 581 -21.25 1.84 -5.39
CA ILE A 581 -21.96 1.02 -4.40
C ILE A 581 -21.87 1.65 -3.00
N ALA A 582 -20.66 1.94 -2.52
CA ALA A 582 -20.45 2.54 -1.20
C ALA A 582 -21.22 3.85 -1.05
N ARG A 583 -21.17 4.72 -2.07
CA ARG A 583 -21.94 5.96 -2.12
C ARG A 583 -23.44 5.71 -2.01
N THR A 584 -23.97 4.79 -2.81
CA THR A 584 -25.41 4.43 -2.80
C THR A 584 -25.86 3.95 -1.42
N MET A 585 -25.06 3.07 -0.80
CA MET A 585 -25.36 2.52 0.53
C MET A 585 -25.29 3.60 1.63
N LEU A 586 -24.32 4.51 1.57
CA LEU A 586 -24.18 5.62 2.52
C LEU A 586 -25.36 6.60 2.42
N LEU A 587 -25.81 6.94 1.21
CA LEU A 587 -26.98 7.79 1.01
C LEU A 587 -28.26 7.13 1.53
N ALA A 588 -28.44 5.83 1.29
CA ALA A 588 -29.58 5.09 1.81
C ALA A 588 -29.56 4.99 3.35
N ALA A 589 -28.39 4.82 3.96
CA ALA A 589 -28.22 4.82 5.41
C ALA A 589 -28.53 6.20 6.02
N ASP A 590 -28.04 7.27 5.42
CA ASP A 590 -28.30 8.66 5.82
C ASP A 590 -29.80 9.00 5.74
N ALA A 591 -30.47 8.66 4.63
CA ALA A 591 -31.91 8.87 4.46
C ALA A 591 -32.75 8.12 5.51
N ARG A 592 -32.41 6.85 5.79
CA ARG A 592 -33.09 6.06 6.85
C ARG A 592 -32.93 6.69 8.22
N ARG A 593 -31.71 7.11 8.60
CA ARG A 593 -31.48 7.76 9.90
C ARG A 593 -32.27 9.05 10.04
N ARG A 594 -32.33 9.88 8.99
CA ARG A 594 -33.13 11.11 9.01
C ARG A 594 -34.62 10.84 9.15
N ALA A 595 -35.15 9.83 8.45
CA ALA A 595 -36.54 9.41 8.59
C ALA A 595 -36.88 8.92 10.01
N GLU A 596 -35.90 8.36 10.73
CA GLU A 596 -36.02 7.98 12.15
C GLU A 596 -35.85 9.15 13.14
N GLY A 597 -35.72 10.39 12.65
CA GLY A 597 -35.46 11.57 13.50
C GLY A 597 -34.07 11.58 14.13
N LYS A 598 -33.14 10.72 13.67
CA LYS A 598 -31.78 10.62 14.19
C LYS A 598 -30.82 11.48 13.38
N THR A 599 -29.87 12.09 14.07
CA THR A 599 -28.72 12.71 13.42
C THR A 599 -27.93 11.65 12.67
N SER A 600 -27.50 11.97 11.45
CA SER A 600 -26.62 11.10 10.68
C SER A 600 -25.18 11.32 11.11
N ASN A 601 -24.48 10.22 11.41
CA ASN A 601 -23.05 10.24 11.68
C ASN A 601 -22.23 9.97 10.40
N HIS A 602 -22.90 9.89 9.23
CA HIS A 602 -22.23 9.63 7.96
C HIS A 602 -21.65 10.92 7.38
N ILE A 603 -20.43 10.82 6.87
CA ILE A 603 -19.78 11.90 6.14
C ILE A 603 -20.45 12.01 4.76
N LYS A 604 -21.04 13.17 4.47
CA LYS A 604 -21.71 13.45 3.19
C LYS A 604 -20.75 13.15 2.04
N GLU A 605 -21.16 12.27 1.13
CA GLU A 605 -20.36 11.85 -0.03
C GLU A 605 -18.87 11.58 0.30
N ARG A 606 -18.60 10.81 1.37
CA ARG A 606 -17.24 10.49 1.85
C ARG A 606 -16.25 10.14 0.74
N GLY A 607 -16.67 9.30 -0.21
CA GLY A 607 -15.84 8.84 -1.32
C GLY A 607 -15.84 9.75 -2.55
N LYS A 608 -16.47 10.92 -2.52
CA LYS A 608 -16.36 11.87 -3.64
C LYS A 608 -14.89 12.25 -3.87
N ASP A 609 -14.49 12.20 -5.14
CA ASP A 609 -13.14 12.53 -5.61
C ASP A 609 -12.06 11.63 -5.00
N TYR A 610 -12.38 10.36 -4.71
CA TYR A 610 -11.50 9.44 -3.98
C TYR A 610 -10.12 9.22 -4.62
N ASN A 611 -9.05 9.41 -3.83
CA ASN A 611 -7.67 9.24 -4.27
C ASN A 611 -7.09 7.92 -3.76
N HIS A 612 -7.45 6.82 -4.42
CA HIS A 612 -7.07 5.46 -4.01
C HIS A 612 -6.55 4.59 -5.18
N SER A 613 -6.14 5.22 -6.27
CA SER A 613 -5.69 4.53 -7.49
C SER A 613 -4.86 5.45 -8.38
N SER A 614 -4.08 4.91 -9.33
CA SER A 614 -3.46 5.69 -10.41
C SER A 614 -4.29 5.60 -11.69
N TYR A 615 -4.17 6.60 -12.56
CA TYR A 615 -4.74 6.60 -13.92
C TYR A 615 -3.81 7.32 -14.88
N CYS A 616 -3.37 8.53 -14.55
CA CYS A 616 -2.47 9.30 -15.40
C CYS A 616 -1.13 8.57 -15.58
N ASP A 617 -0.64 7.90 -14.55
CA ASP A 617 0.56 7.04 -14.66
C ASP A 617 0.38 5.90 -15.68
N LEU A 618 -0.81 5.32 -15.77
CA LEU A 618 -1.13 4.23 -16.73
C LEU A 618 -1.16 4.75 -18.17
N VAL A 619 -1.65 5.97 -18.35
CA VAL A 619 -1.62 6.64 -19.66
C VAL A 619 -0.18 6.97 -20.05
N ILE A 620 0.60 7.57 -19.15
CA ILE A 620 1.98 7.97 -19.42
C ILE A 620 2.88 6.75 -19.67
N THR A 621 2.83 5.75 -18.80
CA THR A 621 3.81 4.64 -18.81
C THR A 621 3.38 3.38 -19.56
N GLY A 622 2.07 3.21 -19.77
CA GLY A 622 1.51 2.12 -20.53
C GLY A 622 1.02 2.57 -21.89
N LEU A 623 -0.02 3.41 -21.94
CA LEU A 623 -0.69 3.77 -23.20
C LEU A 623 0.26 4.49 -24.17
N VAL A 624 0.80 5.64 -23.73
CA VAL A 624 1.85 6.38 -24.45
C VAL A 624 3.19 5.64 -24.36
N GLY A 625 3.45 5.00 -23.22
CA GLY A 625 4.50 4.01 -23.09
C GLY A 625 5.87 4.53 -22.67
N LEU A 626 5.97 5.69 -22.02
CA LEU A 626 7.24 6.13 -21.42
C LEU A 626 7.66 5.13 -20.33
N ARG A 627 8.84 4.53 -20.44
CA ARG A 627 9.37 3.55 -19.48
C ARG A 627 10.46 4.22 -18.63
N PRO A 628 10.20 4.59 -17.37
CA PRO A 628 11.20 5.24 -16.52
C PRO A 628 12.41 4.35 -16.26
N ARG A 629 13.61 4.95 -16.33
CA ARG A 629 14.89 4.26 -16.15
C ARG A 629 15.82 5.09 -15.28
N ALA A 630 16.84 4.43 -14.72
CA ALA A 630 17.82 5.08 -13.85
C ALA A 630 18.96 5.74 -14.65
N ASP A 631 19.24 5.24 -15.86
CA ASP A 631 20.26 5.75 -16.77
C ASP A 631 19.72 6.88 -17.67
N ASP A 632 20.61 7.50 -18.44
CA ASP A 632 20.29 8.60 -19.36
C ASP A 632 19.57 8.13 -20.66
N THR A 633 18.98 6.94 -20.65
CA THR A 633 18.22 6.41 -21.78
C THR A 633 16.74 6.74 -21.61
N VAL A 634 16.14 7.40 -22.60
CA VAL A 634 14.69 7.54 -22.71
C VAL A 634 14.17 6.37 -23.53
N GLU A 635 13.31 5.55 -22.92
CA GLU A 635 12.67 4.42 -23.58
C GLU A 635 11.16 4.67 -23.71
N VAL A 636 10.63 4.49 -24.91
CA VAL A 636 9.19 4.60 -25.20
C VAL A 636 8.72 3.36 -25.93
N ASN A 637 7.70 2.69 -25.41
CA ASN A 637 7.05 1.54 -26.05
C ASN A 637 5.52 1.65 -25.87
N PRO A 638 4.83 2.32 -26.81
CA PRO A 638 3.39 2.56 -26.71
C PRO A 638 2.59 1.26 -26.72
N LEU A 639 1.57 1.17 -25.85
CA LEU A 639 0.61 0.06 -25.84
C LEU A 639 -0.66 0.38 -26.63
N VAL A 640 -0.73 1.52 -27.32
CA VAL A 640 -1.73 1.76 -28.36
C VAL A 640 -1.55 0.71 -29.48
N PRO A 641 -2.61 -0.06 -29.83
CA PRO A 641 -2.54 -1.01 -30.94
C PRO A 641 -2.26 -0.30 -32.27
N ALA A 642 -1.52 -0.96 -33.16
CA ALA A 642 -1.27 -0.42 -34.49
C ALA A 642 -2.58 -0.20 -35.25
N GLY A 643 -2.75 0.98 -35.86
CA GLY A 643 -3.95 1.35 -36.61
C GLY A 643 -5.12 1.88 -35.78
N GLU A 644 -5.07 1.78 -34.45
CA GLU A 644 -6.17 2.22 -33.58
C GLU A 644 -6.29 3.75 -33.52
N TRP A 645 -5.17 4.47 -33.29
CA TRP A 645 -5.14 5.92 -33.24
C TRP A 645 -4.28 6.50 -34.36
N ASP A 646 -4.78 7.54 -35.02
CA ASP A 646 -4.02 8.28 -36.03
C ASP A 646 -3.01 9.27 -35.42
N TYR A 647 -3.23 9.69 -34.17
CA TYR A 647 -2.30 10.58 -33.47
C TYR A 647 -2.39 10.44 -31.94
N PHE A 648 -1.34 10.85 -31.23
CA PHE A 648 -1.39 11.30 -29.83
C PHE A 648 -0.18 12.18 -29.54
N CYS A 649 -0.28 13.03 -28.52
CA CYS A 649 0.87 13.77 -27.99
C CYS A 649 0.82 13.80 -26.46
N LEU A 650 1.90 13.37 -25.83
CA LEU A 650 2.18 13.62 -24.42
C LEU A 650 3.33 14.64 -24.35
N ASP A 651 3.05 15.82 -23.82
CA ASP A 651 3.98 16.95 -23.84
C ASP A 651 4.25 17.48 -22.44
N HIS A 652 5.34 18.24 -22.34
CA HIS A 652 5.74 18.97 -21.14
C HIS A 652 5.95 18.08 -19.91
N VAL A 653 6.46 16.85 -20.13
CA VAL A 653 6.76 15.87 -19.08
C VAL A 653 8.11 16.20 -18.45
N ALA A 654 8.14 16.50 -17.15
CA ALA A 654 9.41 16.65 -16.44
C ALA A 654 10.04 15.27 -16.16
N TYR A 655 11.20 15.01 -16.76
CA TYR A 655 11.92 13.74 -16.63
C TYR A 655 13.43 14.00 -16.59
N HIS A 656 14.09 13.56 -15.52
CA HIS A 656 15.54 13.70 -15.29
C HIS A 656 16.05 15.15 -15.36
N GLY A 657 15.18 16.11 -15.03
CA GLY A 657 15.48 17.54 -15.08
C GLY A 657 15.40 18.16 -16.49
N ARG A 658 14.85 17.43 -17.45
CA ARG A 658 14.57 17.87 -18.83
C ARG A 658 13.06 17.80 -19.09
N ILE A 659 12.63 18.40 -20.20
CA ILE A 659 11.25 18.31 -20.66
C ILE A 659 11.15 17.35 -21.85
N LEU A 660 10.34 16.30 -21.70
CA LEU A 660 10.06 15.36 -22.78
C LEU A 660 8.74 15.67 -23.48
N THR A 661 8.74 15.39 -24.78
CA THR A 661 7.54 15.31 -25.62
C THR A 661 7.55 14.01 -26.39
N ILE A 662 6.47 13.25 -26.36
CA ILE A 662 6.29 11.99 -27.11
C ILE A 662 5.11 12.19 -28.03
N VAL A 663 5.31 11.94 -29.32
CA VAL A 663 4.28 12.16 -30.34
C VAL A 663 4.15 10.95 -31.23
N TRP A 664 2.92 10.58 -31.51
CA TRP A 664 2.55 9.78 -32.67
C TRP A 664 1.71 10.65 -33.60
N ASP A 665 2.10 10.73 -34.87
CA ASP A 665 1.31 11.34 -35.93
C ASP A 665 1.44 10.47 -37.19
N LYS A 666 0.42 9.68 -37.50
CA LYS A 666 0.44 8.74 -38.62
C LYS A 666 0.69 9.41 -39.96
N THR A 667 0.24 10.66 -40.13
CA THR A 667 0.29 11.38 -41.42
C THR A 667 1.29 12.54 -41.43
N GLY A 668 1.71 13.00 -40.25
CA GLY A 668 2.49 14.23 -40.06
C GLY A 668 1.67 15.51 -40.16
N LYS A 669 0.35 15.42 -40.38
CA LYS A 669 -0.54 16.57 -40.59
C LYS A 669 -1.13 17.13 -39.30
N LYS A 670 -1.18 16.38 -38.21
CA LYS A 670 -1.79 16.82 -36.95
C LYS A 670 -0.92 17.84 -36.23
N TYR A 671 0.39 17.58 -36.18
CA TYR A 671 1.35 18.44 -35.47
C TYR A 671 2.33 19.17 -36.39
N HIS A 672 2.30 18.88 -37.70
CA HIS A 672 3.18 19.50 -38.71
C HIS A 672 4.68 19.33 -38.42
N ARG A 673 5.08 18.19 -37.84
CA ARG A 673 6.49 17.84 -37.51
C ARG A 673 6.93 16.50 -38.11
N GLY A 674 6.28 16.13 -39.21
CA GLY A 674 6.52 14.88 -39.94
C GLY A 674 5.82 13.67 -39.32
N ALA A 675 5.65 12.62 -40.12
CA ALA A 675 4.94 11.42 -39.70
C ALA A 675 5.80 10.51 -38.80
N GLY A 676 5.11 9.69 -38.01
CA GLY A 676 5.68 8.62 -37.19
C GLY A 676 5.56 8.84 -35.69
N LEU A 677 6.19 7.94 -34.94
CA LEU A 677 6.42 8.04 -33.50
C LEU A 677 7.77 8.73 -33.28
N TYR A 678 7.83 9.81 -32.50
CA TYR A 678 9.10 10.46 -32.18
C TYR A 678 9.10 11.03 -30.76
N VAL A 679 10.31 11.22 -30.23
CA VAL A 679 10.57 11.74 -28.88
C VAL A 679 11.44 12.98 -28.99
N LEU A 680 11.04 14.04 -28.29
CA LEU A 680 11.77 15.27 -28.14
C LEU A 680 12.27 15.44 -26.69
N VAL A 681 13.46 16.00 -26.53
CA VAL A 681 14.00 16.51 -25.26
C VAL A 681 14.26 17.99 -25.43
N ASP A 682 13.61 18.82 -24.61
CA ASP A 682 13.64 20.28 -24.72
C ASP A 682 13.41 20.78 -26.16
N GLY A 683 12.46 20.14 -26.86
CA GLY A 683 12.09 20.46 -28.24
C GLY A 683 12.96 19.86 -29.34
N LYS A 684 14.11 19.24 -29.01
CA LYS A 684 15.02 18.57 -29.95
C LYS A 684 14.73 17.08 -30.05
N GLU A 685 14.60 16.55 -31.27
CA GLU A 685 14.35 15.13 -31.52
C GLU A 685 15.55 14.25 -31.12
N ILE A 686 15.28 13.15 -30.41
CA ILE A 686 16.28 12.16 -29.99
C ILE A 686 16.01 10.74 -30.49
N ALA A 687 14.80 10.47 -30.99
CA ALA A 687 14.40 9.18 -31.53
C ALA A 687 13.17 9.32 -32.42
N ARG A 688 13.09 8.50 -33.47
CA ARG A 688 11.94 8.41 -34.40
C ARG A 688 11.75 6.99 -34.92
N SER A 689 10.50 6.63 -35.20
CA SER A 689 10.09 5.42 -35.92
C SER A 689 8.91 5.74 -36.85
N LYS A 690 8.81 5.03 -37.98
CA LYS A 690 7.66 5.12 -38.88
C LYS A 690 6.39 4.48 -38.31
N THR A 691 6.53 3.56 -37.35
CA THR A 691 5.44 2.78 -36.75
C THR A 691 5.45 2.87 -35.23
N LEU A 692 4.32 2.53 -34.60
CA LEU A 692 4.19 2.40 -33.14
C LEU A 692 4.96 1.17 -32.62
N THR A 693 6.24 1.38 -32.35
CA THR A 693 7.18 0.35 -31.85
C THR A 693 7.99 0.89 -30.67
N ARG A 694 8.74 0.00 -30.01
CA ARG A 694 9.72 0.40 -29.00
C ARG A 694 10.83 1.23 -29.65
N ILE A 695 11.08 2.41 -29.12
CA ILE A 695 12.19 3.29 -29.51
C ILE A 695 12.95 3.76 -28.28
N THR A 696 14.24 4.06 -28.48
CA THR A 696 15.12 4.59 -27.45
C THR A 696 15.89 5.79 -27.97
N GLY A 697 16.11 6.79 -27.13
CA GLY A 697 17.05 7.89 -27.36
C GLY A 697 17.84 8.20 -26.10
N ARG A 698 18.84 9.09 -26.20
CA ARG A 698 19.72 9.45 -25.08
C ARG A 698 19.47 10.88 -24.63
N LEU A 699 19.46 11.11 -23.33
CA LEU A 699 19.58 12.45 -22.78
C LEU A 699 21.04 12.89 -22.97
N ASP A 700 21.26 14.05 -23.60
CA ASP A 700 22.61 14.61 -23.73
C ASP A 700 23.24 14.76 -22.33
N SER A 701 24.47 14.28 -22.15
CA SER A 701 25.20 14.40 -20.89
C SER A 701 25.29 15.88 -20.50
N ARG A 702 24.92 16.22 -19.25
CA ARG A 702 25.02 17.60 -18.74
C ARG A 702 26.38 18.17 -19.11
N ALA A 703 26.42 19.19 -19.95
CA ALA A 703 27.62 20.01 -20.10
C ALA A 703 27.95 20.52 -18.70
N THR A 704 29.06 20.05 -18.12
CA THR A 704 29.60 20.60 -16.89
C THR A 704 29.75 22.10 -17.13
N PRO A 705 29.23 22.98 -16.25
CA PRO A 705 29.43 24.41 -16.43
C PRO A 705 30.94 24.63 -16.56
N ARG A 706 31.39 25.15 -17.72
CA ARG A 706 32.80 25.56 -17.88
C ARG A 706 33.08 26.50 -16.71
N ARG A 707 34.02 26.14 -15.83
CA ARG A 707 34.56 27.07 -14.84
C ARG A 707 35.02 28.30 -15.62
N GLY A 708 34.26 29.38 -15.53
CA GLY A 708 34.68 30.66 -16.06
C GLY A 708 36.02 31.00 -15.42
N ARG A 709 37.03 31.23 -16.26
CA ARG A 709 38.28 31.85 -15.83
C ARG A 709 37.91 33.13 -15.08
N VAL A 710 38.20 33.15 -13.78
CA VAL A 710 38.33 34.40 -13.04
C VAL A 710 39.59 35.06 -13.61
N GLY A 711 39.41 36.02 -14.50
CA GLY A 711 40.44 37.01 -14.79
C GLY A 711 40.39 38.04 -13.68
N GLY A 712 41.50 38.23 -12.96
CA GLY A 712 41.80 39.48 -12.25
C GLY A 712 42.87 40.25 -13.01
N PRO A 713 43.32 41.43 -12.54
CA PRO A 713 42.80 42.24 -11.43
C PRO A 713 41.66 43.18 -11.84
#